data_AF-A0A6J1L345-F1
#
_entry.id   AF-A0A6J1L345-F1
#
_cell.length_a   1.000
_cell.length_b   1.000
_cell.length_c   1.000
_cell.angle_alpha   90.00
_cell.angle_beta   90.00
_cell.angle_gamma   90.00
#
_symmetry.space_group_name_H-M   'P 1'
#
loop_
_entity.id
_entity.type
_entity.pdbx_description
1 polymer ?
#
loop_
_entity_poly.entity_id
_entity_poly.type
_entity_poly.pdbx_seq_one_letter_code
_entity_poly.pdbx_strand_id
1 'polypeptide(L)'
;MEESGNNGLESGEMHNTHPKDFVCPITCNIFYDPVTIETGQTYERSAIQEWLDRGNSTCPITGQKLQNTQLPKTNYVLKRLIASWLEENPNFVTDKADSAAVLTSPVSVISQASINRSMEVRHAISNIVSSEVLEEAESAVLCVERFWLEENVDVEIQHMLLKPPVINGLVEILINSVDLQALRATIFLLSELGFKDAAVIQMLTRVESDVDCIVTLFKSGLMEAVVLIYRFGLSIQCLQEMDLAGSLLNVVKKKEDVNKMQLSPKSAAVILLRKILGRSKEGSMIAVAVLAENAIESILVSLKAKQVEERIAAVGILLRCIQEDGKCRNMIADKADLAPILGSFMEVSNGEQFEIIMFLSELVKLNRRTFNEQILQNIKDGGECSTMHSLLVYLQTAPKDQCPVVAGFLLQLDILVEPRKSSIYREEAMDVLLSCLGNSDFPTAQISAAETIMSLQGRFSTSGRPLARYVLLERVGFAKGCMKPKRRDNNSSGPGDVELSIAEERSNDEWERKMAFVLASHNFGLLFEPLAKGLKSKYAALFSACFVSATWLSHMLKVLPDTGILDAARVCLLDHFVSIFVTTTDIEEKALALLGMNSFVHQPEGLQYLSSNTKDIMRGLKELRRSTALAFEMLKVLCEGEESSAELWSHQELFLVDCSKNGEVLSIAYLKEQIISGHSDGTIKVWSVGGTNLHLLQETQEHSKGVTSLAIIESEEKLYSGSLDKTIKVWSLGSDVIQCIKVHDVKDQVHNLVVSKTIACFIPHGAGIRGYSWGGESKLLNSNKHVKCLNLVRGKLYCGCHDSSIQEVDLATGTVSYIHIGSRKLLGKPNIVQSLQIYEEQLFSASTTLDGAAVKIWSMSNNSVIASLSTAMDIRTMAVSSDLTYLGGRGGVVEIWGRDKLNKIDTLQTGRICKVACMTLNEREDVLVIGTSDGRIQGWGL
;
A
#
# COMPACT_ATOMS: atom_id res chain seq x y z
N MET A 1 15.07 49.48 70.20
CA MET A 1 16.52 49.49 70.47
C MET A 1 17.07 50.54 69.54
N GLU A 2 17.10 51.80 69.98
CA GLU A 2 18.32 52.45 70.55
C GLU A 2 19.41 52.55 69.47
N GLU A 3 20.12 53.64 69.19
CA GLU A 3 20.27 55.01 69.68
C GLU A 3 21.11 55.70 68.55
N SER A 4 20.68 56.84 68.01
CA SER A 4 21.32 58.17 68.16
C SER A 4 22.85 58.23 68.26
N GLY A 5 23.47 59.10 67.45
CA GLY A 5 24.63 59.89 67.92
C GLY A 5 25.85 60.05 67.01
N ASN A 6 25.74 60.97 66.06
CA ASN A 6 26.58 62.18 65.89
C ASN A 6 28.12 62.16 66.10
N ASN A 7 28.77 62.89 65.17
CA ASN A 7 30.04 63.65 65.22
C ASN A 7 31.40 62.96 64.96
N GLY A 8 31.90 63.18 63.73
CA GLY A 8 32.97 64.15 63.45
C GLY A 8 34.44 63.68 63.56
N LEU A 9 35.19 63.67 62.46
CA LEU A 9 36.19 64.70 62.10
C LEU A 9 36.94 64.36 60.79
N GLU A 10 37.20 65.42 60.01
CA GLU A 10 38.33 65.65 59.08
C GLU A 10 38.41 64.89 57.74
N SER A 11 37.74 65.51 56.77
CA SER A 11 38.11 65.57 55.35
C SER A 11 39.46 66.27 55.13
N GLY A 12 40.43 65.55 54.57
CA GLY A 12 41.52 66.15 53.80
C GLY A 12 41.10 66.26 52.34
N GLU A 13 40.86 67.48 51.87
CA GLU A 13 40.78 67.80 50.45
C GLU A 13 42.15 67.58 49.79
N MET A 14 42.19 66.78 48.72
CA MET A 14 43.11 67.03 47.61
C MET A 14 42.28 67.18 46.32
N HIS A 15 42.25 68.42 45.84
CA HIS A 15 41.82 68.79 44.50
C HIS A 15 42.61 68.03 43.43
N ASN A 16 41.91 67.32 42.53
CA ASN A 16 42.47 66.93 41.23
C ASN A 16 41.88 67.85 40.15
N THR A 17 42.64 68.87 39.75
CA THR A 17 42.37 69.72 38.58
C THR A 17 43.08 69.14 37.36
N HIS A 18 42.46 69.21 36.18
CA HIS A 18 43.01 68.75 34.91
C HIS A 18 44.35 69.46 34.58
N PRO A 19 45.28 68.80 33.86
CA PRO A 19 46.44 69.49 33.30
C PRO A 19 45.98 70.64 32.39
N LYS A 20 46.49 71.86 32.64
CA LYS A 20 46.10 73.06 31.88
C LYS A 20 46.35 72.93 30.37
N ASP A 21 47.29 72.07 29.98
CA ASP A 21 47.68 71.85 28.58
C ASP A 21 46.68 70.96 27.80
N PHE A 22 45.72 70.33 28.48
CA PHE A 22 44.71 69.47 27.86
C PHE A 22 43.40 70.19 27.56
N VAL A 23 43.30 71.47 27.92
CA VAL A 23 42.08 72.26 27.82
C VAL A 23 42.22 73.34 26.76
N CYS A 24 41.19 73.47 25.93
CA CYS A 24 41.10 74.51 24.92
C CYS A 24 40.93 75.89 25.57
N PRO A 25 41.81 76.87 25.27
CA PRO A 25 41.72 78.20 25.86
C PRO A 25 40.45 79.00 25.49
N ILE A 26 39.76 78.63 24.42
CA ILE A 26 38.51 79.29 23.98
C ILE A 26 37.30 78.67 24.69
N THR A 27 37.20 77.34 24.70
CA THR A 27 36.01 76.64 25.22
C THR A 27 36.15 76.26 26.70
N CYS A 28 37.36 76.32 27.25
CA CYS A 28 37.71 75.85 28.59
C CYS A 28 37.37 74.37 28.85
N ASN A 29 37.15 73.58 27.78
CA ASN A 29 36.90 72.14 27.84
C ASN A 29 38.14 71.35 27.36
N ILE A 30 38.24 70.09 27.77
CA ILE A 30 39.28 69.17 27.30
C ILE A 30 39.21 69.04 25.77
N PHE A 31 40.36 69.01 25.08
CA PHE A 31 40.38 68.87 23.62
C PHE A 31 39.83 67.52 23.16
N TYR A 32 38.95 67.54 22.16
CA TYR A 32 38.46 66.38 21.42
C TYR A 32 39.14 66.27 20.05
N ASP A 33 39.30 67.39 19.34
CA ASP A 33 40.04 67.50 18.09
C ASP A 33 41.03 68.69 18.14
N PRO A 34 42.17 68.54 18.85
CA PRO A 34 43.13 69.62 19.03
C PRO A 34 43.85 69.98 17.73
N VAL A 35 43.92 71.26 17.40
CA VAL A 35 44.64 71.80 16.24
C VAL A 35 45.61 72.89 16.71
N THR A 36 46.89 72.73 16.39
CA THR A 36 47.93 73.71 16.71
C THR A 36 48.13 74.65 15.53
N ILE A 37 47.88 75.95 15.72
CA ILE A 37 48.05 76.97 14.67
C ILE A 37 49.50 77.49 14.62
N GLU A 38 49.84 78.28 13.59
CA GLU A 38 51.21 78.77 13.31
C GLU A 38 51.89 79.45 14.50
N THR A 39 51.13 80.05 15.41
CA THR A 39 51.64 80.72 16.63
C THR A 39 52.04 79.74 17.74
N GLY A 40 51.95 78.43 17.49
CA GLY A 40 52.26 77.36 18.45
C GLY A 40 51.15 77.10 19.48
N GLN A 41 50.03 77.82 19.40
CA GLN A 41 48.88 77.65 20.30
C GLN A 41 47.92 76.58 19.79
N THR A 42 47.37 75.77 20.70
CA THR A 42 46.45 74.68 20.36
C THR A 42 45.02 75.05 20.74
N TYR A 43 44.08 74.79 19.83
CA TYR A 43 42.67 75.08 19.98
C TYR A 43 41.81 73.89 19.55
N GLU A 44 40.59 73.80 20.04
CA GLU A 44 39.59 72.87 19.53
C GLU A 44 39.21 73.27 18.11
N ARG A 45 39.21 72.34 17.15
CA ARG A 45 39.01 72.65 15.73
C ARG A 45 37.76 73.49 15.49
N SER A 46 36.63 73.10 16.08
CA SER A 46 35.35 73.82 15.93
C SER A 46 35.42 75.25 16.46
N ALA A 47 36.08 75.46 17.60
CA ALA A 47 36.17 76.77 18.25
C ALA A 47 37.07 77.75 17.50
N ILE A 48 38.21 77.30 16.97
CA ILE A 48 39.09 78.16 16.18
C ILE A 48 38.55 78.38 14.76
N GLN A 49 37.83 77.41 14.19
CA GLN A 49 37.13 77.60 12.92
C GLN A 49 36.05 78.68 13.06
N GLU A 50 35.22 78.62 14.10
CA GLU A 50 34.20 79.64 14.36
C GLU A 50 34.81 81.03 14.59
N TRP A 51 35.96 81.11 15.27
CA TRP A 51 36.69 82.36 15.45
C TRP A 51 37.14 82.98 14.13
N LEU A 52 37.63 82.17 13.19
CA LEU A 52 38.03 82.59 11.84
C LEU A 52 36.81 82.94 10.96
N ASP A 53 35.73 82.16 11.04
CA ASP A 53 34.50 82.36 10.28
C ASP A 53 33.79 83.68 10.65
N ARG A 54 33.98 84.15 11.89
CA ARG A 54 33.53 85.48 12.34
C ARG A 54 34.36 86.65 11.77
N GLY A 55 35.31 86.37 10.87
CA GLY A 55 36.12 87.37 10.17
C GLY A 55 37.39 87.80 10.92
N ASN A 56 37.73 87.15 12.04
CA ASN A 56 38.97 87.44 12.76
C ASN A 56 40.16 86.79 12.05
N SER A 57 41.23 87.54 11.81
CA SER A 57 42.46 87.05 11.17
C SER A 57 43.65 86.98 12.12
N THR A 58 43.40 86.99 13.43
CA THR A 58 44.41 86.96 14.49
C THR A 58 44.21 85.77 15.42
N CYS A 59 45.31 85.28 15.99
CA CYS A 59 45.29 84.26 17.03
C CYS A 59 44.58 84.80 18.29
N PRO A 60 43.58 84.08 18.86
CA PRO A 60 42.78 84.54 19.99
C PRO A 60 43.58 84.94 21.24
N ILE A 61 44.69 84.26 21.53
CA ILE A 61 45.48 84.50 22.74
C ILE A 61 46.65 85.44 22.49
N THR A 62 47.39 85.23 21.40
CA THR A 62 48.63 85.97 21.15
C THR A 62 48.41 87.28 20.40
N GLY A 63 47.22 87.48 19.80
CA GLY A 63 46.89 88.64 18.98
C GLY A 63 47.68 88.73 17.66
N GLN A 64 48.57 87.77 17.38
CA GLN A 64 49.37 87.75 16.15
C GLN A 64 48.51 87.43 14.94
N LYS A 65 48.76 88.12 13.82
CA LYS A 65 48.04 87.90 12.56
C LYS A 65 48.44 86.55 11.96
N LEU A 66 47.44 85.72 11.65
CA LEU A 66 47.65 84.40 11.04
C LEU A 66 47.91 84.59 9.55
N GLN A 67 48.98 83.98 9.02
CA GLN A 67 49.30 84.11 7.59
C GLN A 67 48.43 83.18 6.73
N ASN A 68 47.98 82.06 7.30
CA ASN A 68 47.06 81.13 6.68
C ASN A 68 45.80 80.94 7.54
N THR A 69 44.61 81.06 6.92
CA THR A 69 43.31 80.79 7.57
C THR A 69 42.87 79.34 7.43
N GLN A 70 43.58 78.50 6.67
CA GLN A 70 43.33 77.06 6.67
C GLN A 70 43.87 76.41 7.93
N LEU A 71 42.99 75.73 8.67
CA LEU A 71 43.36 75.02 9.88
C LEU A 71 44.25 73.80 9.58
N PRO A 72 45.38 73.64 10.28
CA PRO A 72 46.22 72.46 10.17
C PRO A 72 45.50 71.15 10.52
N LYS A 73 46.15 70.03 10.19
CA LYS A 73 45.71 68.70 10.62
C LYS A 73 45.73 68.59 12.14
N THR A 74 44.92 67.68 12.67
CA THR A 74 44.81 67.42 14.10
C THR A 74 46.18 67.08 14.70
N ASN A 75 46.45 67.62 15.89
CA ASN A 75 47.62 67.27 16.68
C ASN A 75 47.40 65.88 17.33
N TYR A 76 47.71 64.83 16.56
CA TYR A 76 47.53 63.44 17.00
C TYR A 76 48.37 63.08 18.23
N VAL A 77 49.49 63.77 18.48
CA VAL A 77 50.31 63.54 19.68
C VAL A 77 49.54 63.99 20.92
N LEU A 78 48.98 65.20 20.91
CA LEU A 78 48.16 65.70 22.03
C LEU A 78 46.87 64.88 22.19
N LYS A 79 46.23 64.49 21.09
CA LYS A 79 45.02 63.65 21.11
C LYS A 79 45.29 62.28 21.75
N ARG A 80 46.43 61.64 21.46
CA ARG A 80 46.84 60.37 22.09
C ARG A 80 47.17 60.54 23.58
N LEU A 81 47.83 61.64 23.96
CA LEU A 81 48.13 61.93 25.37
C LEU A 81 46.86 62.15 26.20
N ILE A 82 45.87 62.85 25.64
CA ILE A 82 44.57 63.07 26.29
C ILE A 82 43.80 61.76 26.41
N ALA A 83 43.78 60.92 25.36
CA ALA A 83 43.14 59.60 25.40
C ALA A 83 43.77 58.70 26.48
N SER A 84 45.11 58.65 26.55
CA SER A 84 45.84 57.91 27.59
C SER A 84 45.53 58.43 29.00
N TRP A 85 45.41 59.76 29.17
CA TRP A 85 45.08 60.36 30.46
C TRP A 85 43.62 60.10 30.90
N LEU A 86 42.68 60.06 29.94
CA LEU A 86 41.27 59.71 30.19
C LEU A 86 41.10 58.23 30.57
N GLU A 87 41.88 57.33 29.99
CA GLU A 87 41.93 55.91 30.38
C GLU A 87 42.42 55.73 31.82
N GLU A 88 43.39 56.54 32.25
CA GLU A 88 43.92 56.51 33.62
C GLU A 88 43.01 57.23 34.64
N ASN A 89 42.08 58.08 34.20
CA ASN A 89 41.19 58.88 35.06
C ASN A 89 39.71 58.78 34.61
N PRO A 90 39.08 57.59 34.69
CA PRO A 90 37.73 57.34 34.15
C PRO A 90 36.60 58.13 34.83
N ASN A 91 36.84 58.76 35.98
CA ASN A 91 35.85 59.54 36.73
C ASN A 91 35.56 60.95 36.17
N PHE A 92 36.19 61.35 35.06
CA PHE A 92 35.96 62.66 34.41
C PHE A 92 35.02 62.61 33.20
N VAL A 93 34.56 61.41 32.79
CA VAL A 93 33.62 61.25 31.67
C VAL A 93 32.19 61.17 32.18
N THR A 94 31.65 62.26 32.70
CA THR A 94 30.21 62.49 32.87
C THR A 94 29.96 63.99 33.01
N ASP A 95 29.40 64.60 31.95
CA ASP A 95 28.34 65.61 32.01
C ASP A 95 28.34 66.47 30.74
N LYS A 96 27.52 66.06 29.78
CA LYS A 96 26.65 66.95 28.98
C LYS A 96 25.67 66.12 28.15
N ALA A 97 24.72 65.50 28.85
CA ALA A 97 23.34 65.47 28.40
C ALA A 97 22.58 66.51 29.25
N ASP A 98 21.66 67.23 28.61
CA ASP A 98 20.69 68.14 29.23
C ASP A 98 21.15 69.52 29.74
N SER A 99 21.29 70.48 28.81
CA SER A 99 20.68 71.80 29.01
C SER A 99 20.62 72.59 27.68
N ALA A 100 19.52 72.46 26.94
CA ALA A 100 19.06 73.50 26.02
C ALA A 100 17.56 73.34 25.76
N ALA A 101 16.75 73.70 26.76
CA ALA A 101 15.36 74.07 26.52
C ALA A 101 15.35 75.43 25.81
N VAL A 102 15.28 75.43 24.48
CA VAL A 102 14.84 76.60 23.69
C VAL A 102 13.90 76.11 22.60
N LEU A 103 12.61 76.35 22.85
CA LEU A 103 11.50 76.55 21.91
C LEU A 103 11.83 76.41 20.41
N THR A 104 11.57 75.25 19.80
CA THR A 104 11.21 75.16 18.37
C THR A 104 10.28 73.97 18.08
N SER A 105 9.19 74.30 17.40
CA SER A 105 8.13 73.46 16.80
C SER A 105 8.44 71.97 16.50
N PRO A 106 7.46 71.05 16.71
CA PRO A 106 7.60 69.60 16.46
C PRO A 106 7.96 69.19 15.02
N VAL A 107 7.84 70.11 14.05
CA VAL A 107 8.06 69.82 12.63
C VAL A 107 9.55 69.84 12.24
N SER A 108 10.39 70.57 12.99
CA SER A 108 11.83 70.74 12.67
C SER A 108 12.72 69.57 13.10
N VAL A 109 12.37 68.89 14.19
CA VAL A 109 13.14 67.73 14.71
C VAL A 109 12.97 66.49 13.83
N ILE A 110 11.79 66.35 13.20
CA ILE A 110 11.49 65.25 12.27
C ILE A 110 12.27 65.43 10.95
N SER A 111 12.42 66.66 10.46
CA SER A 111 13.24 66.96 9.27
C SER A 111 14.74 66.86 9.53
N GLN A 112 15.23 67.25 10.71
CA GLN A 112 16.66 67.13 11.02
C GLN A 112 17.09 65.68 11.24
N ALA A 113 16.24 64.86 11.87
CA ALA A 113 16.47 63.43 12.05
C ALA A 113 16.41 62.65 10.73
N SER A 114 15.52 63.02 9.79
CA SER A 114 15.47 62.38 8.47
C SER A 114 16.68 62.74 7.60
N ILE A 115 17.18 63.98 7.67
CA ILE A 115 18.38 64.43 6.94
C ILE A 115 19.64 63.72 7.46
N ASN A 116 19.82 63.63 8.78
CA ASN A 116 20.97 62.92 9.38
C ASN A 116 20.95 61.42 9.04
N ARG A 117 19.79 60.76 9.09
CA ARG A 117 19.65 59.34 8.68
C ARG A 117 19.96 59.11 7.21
N SER A 118 19.51 60.01 6.32
CA SER A 118 19.83 59.94 4.89
C SER A 118 21.31 60.15 4.61
N MET A 119 22.02 60.94 5.44
CA MET A 119 23.48 61.07 5.37
C MET A 119 24.20 59.81 5.88
N GLU A 120 23.73 59.20 6.97
CA GLU A 120 24.29 57.96 7.51
C GLU A 120 24.20 56.80 6.49
N VAL A 121 23.06 56.62 5.83
CA VAL A 121 22.89 55.57 4.81
C VAL A 121 23.75 55.85 3.57
N ARG A 122 23.86 57.11 3.14
CA ARG A 122 24.75 57.50 2.03
C ARG A 122 26.22 57.22 2.35
N HIS A 123 26.63 57.47 3.60
CA HIS A 123 27.96 57.14 4.07
C HIS A 123 28.18 55.62 4.11
N ALA A 124 27.21 54.86 4.61
CA ALA A 124 27.25 53.39 4.60
C ALA A 124 27.36 52.83 3.17
N ILE A 125 26.57 53.33 2.21
CA ILE A 125 26.67 52.93 0.79
C ILE A 125 28.05 53.26 0.21
N SER A 126 28.63 54.40 0.56
CA SER A 126 30.00 54.74 0.16
C SER A 126 31.01 53.77 0.75
N ASN A 127 30.87 53.38 2.01
CA ASN A 127 31.78 52.45 2.69
C ASN A 127 31.72 51.04 2.09
N ILE A 128 30.55 50.57 1.64
CA ILE A 128 30.40 49.29 0.90
C ILE A 128 31.24 49.26 -0.38
N VAL A 129 31.41 50.41 -1.06
CA VAL A 129 32.13 50.49 -2.34
C VAL A 129 33.61 50.83 -2.19
N SER A 130 33.99 51.53 -1.12
CA SER A 130 35.30 52.20 -1.02
C SER A 130 36.14 51.83 0.19
N SER A 131 35.61 51.09 1.18
CA SER A 131 36.41 50.68 2.33
C SER A 131 37.29 49.47 1.99
N GLU A 132 38.57 49.56 2.33
CA GLU A 132 39.51 48.43 2.28
C GLU A 132 39.43 47.56 3.57
N VAL A 133 38.62 47.99 4.56
CA VAL A 133 38.47 47.34 5.86
C VAL A 133 37.15 46.55 5.89
N LEU A 134 37.25 45.22 5.98
CA LEU A 134 36.08 44.32 5.96
C LEU A 134 35.08 44.63 7.08
N GLU A 135 35.53 44.91 8.31
CA GLU A 135 34.66 45.24 9.45
C GLU A 135 33.81 46.50 9.19
N GLU A 136 34.37 47.50 8.51
CA GLU A 136 33.64 48.72 8.16
C GLU A 136 32.56 48.43 7.11
N ALA A 137 32.88 47.60 6.12
CA ALA A 137 31.93 47.15 5.09
C ALA A 137 30.79 46.30 5.69
N GLU A 138 31.10 45.37 6.61
CA GLU A 138 30.12 44.55 7.34
C GLU A 138 29.16 45.44 8.17
N SER A 139 29.70 46.40 8.92
CA SER A 139 28.90 47.34 9.70
C SER A 139 28.01 48.23 8.82
N ALA A 140 28.51 48.60 7.64
CA ALA A 140 27.78 49.39 6.66
C ALA A 140 26.59 48.63 6.07
N VAL A 141 26.76 47.34 5.76
CA VAL A 141 25.65 46.48 5.30
C VAL A 141 24.55 46.37 6.36
N LEU A 142 24.91 46.13 7.62
CA LEU A 142 23.94 46.07 8.72
C LEU A 142 23.22 47.41 8.96
N CYS A 143 23.87 48.54 8.64
CA CYS A 143 23.24 49.86 8.67
C CYS A 143 22.22 50.02 7.54
N VAL A 144 22.58 49.60 6.32
CA VAL A 144 21.69 49.65 5.14
C VAL A 144 20.48 48.72 5.32
N GLU A 145 20.67 47.51 5.84
CA GLU A 145 19.56 46.58 6.14
C GLU A 145 18.58 47.17 7.14
N ARG A 146 19.07 47.71 8.27
CA ARG A 146 18.23 48.35 9.28
C ARG A 146 17.37 49.46 8.68
N PHE A 147 17.96 50.26 7.80
CA PHE A 147 17.23 51.32 7.10
C PHE A 147 16.21 50.77 6.10
N TRP A 148 16.52 49.67 5.41
CA TRP A 148 15.60 49.03 4.45
C TRP A 148 14.33 48.49 5.13
N LEU A 149 14.45 48.01 6.37
CA LEU A 149 13.33 47.46 7.14
C LEU A 149 12.40 48.51 7.76
N GLU A 150 12.78 49.79 7.75
CA GLU A 150 11.95 50.91 8.17
C GLU A 150 11.05 51.35 7.00
N GLU A 151 9.73 51.39 7.20
CA GLU A 151 8.75 51.72 6.14
C GLU A 151 8.91 53.18 5.64
N ASN A 152 9.73 53.38 4.60
CA ASN A 152 9.74 54.46 3.59
C ASN A 152 11.17 54.69 3.04
N VAL A 153 11.68 53.76 2.23
CA VAL A 153 12.98 53.92 1.57
C VAL A 153 12.86 54.92 0.42
N ASP A 154 13.57 56.05 0.54
CA ASP A 154 13.64 57.11 -0.48
C ASP A 154 14.09 56.57 -1.85
N VAL A 155 13.44 57.02 -2.93
CA VAL A 155 13.68 56.55 -4.31
C VAL A 155 15.14 56.80 -4.73
N GLU A 156 15.73 57.89 -4.25
CA GLU A 156 17.15 58.21 -4.50
C GLU A 156 18.11 57.17 -3.87
N ILE A 157 17.80 56.69 -2.66
CA ILE A 157 18.62 55.68 -1.96
C ILE A 157 18.52 54.34 -2.69
N GLN A 158 17.33 53.98 -3.17
CA GLN A 158 17.14 52.76 -3.98
C GLN A 158 17.97 52.81 -5.28
N HIS A 159 17.95 53.96 -5.98
CA HIS A 159 18.75 54.12 -7.19
C HIS A 159 20.26 54.10 -6.92
N MET A 160 20.71 54.51 -5.73
CA MET A 160 22.12 54.37 -5.33
C MET A 160 22.52 52.92 -5.09
N LEU A 161 21.67 52.13 -4.43
CA LEU A 161 21.91 50.71 -4.16
C LEU A 161 21.93 49.83 -5.41
N LEU A 162 21.21 50.22 -6.46
CA LEU A 162 21.18 49.51 -7.75
C LEU A 162 22.42 49.75 -8.62
N LYS A 163 23.34 50.64 -8.22
CA LYS A 163 24.56 50.89 -8.99
C LYS A 163 25.46 49.64 -8.99
N PRO A 164 26.03 49.23 -10.15
CA PRO A 164 26.90 48.06 -10.24
C PRO A 164 28.05 47.99 -9.23
N PRO A 165 28.75 49.10 -8.89
CA PRO A 165 29.81 49.07 -7.87
C PRO A 165 29.32 48.65 -6.49
N VAL A 166 28.09 49.02 -6.11
CA VAL A 166 27.50 48.66 -4.82
C VAL A 166 27.17 47.17 -4.79
N ILE A 167 26.60 46.65 -5.88
CA ILE A 167 26.29 45.21 -6.01
C ILE A 167 27.56 44.38 -5.94
N ASN A 168 28.64 44.80 -6.63
CA ASN A 168 29.93 44.13 -6.55
C ASN A 168 30.51 44.17 -5.13
N GLY A 169 30.42 45.31 -4.44
CA GLY A 169 30.84 45.42 -3.03
C GLY A 169 30.06 44.46 -2.10
N LEU A 170 28.75 44.29 -2.33
CA LEU A 170 27.95 43.29 -1.61
C LEU A 170 28.40 41.85 -1.92
N VAL A 171 28.75 41.54 -3.17
CA VAL A 171 29.28 40.21 -3.54
C VAL A 171 30.65 39.96 -2.91
N GLU A 172 31.54 40.96 -2.85
CA GLU A 172 32.83 40.85 -2.17
C GLU A 172 32.67 40.55 -0.67
N ILE A 173 31.66 41.12 -0.02
CA ILE A 173 31.32 40.81 1.38
C ILE A 173 30.84 39.36 1.50
N LEU A 174 30.02 38.84 0.56
CA LEU A 174 29.61 37.43 0.56
C LEU A 174 30.79 36.45 0.45
N ILE A 175 31.82 36.81 -0.32
CA ILE A 175 32.98 35.95 -0.57
C ILE A 175 33.94 35.96 0.63
N ASN A 176 34.12 37.12 1.29
CA ASN A 176 35.18 37.31 2.28
C ASN A 176 34.71 37.31 3.75
N SER A 177 33.44 37.63 4.03
CA SER A 177 32.92 37.74 5.40
C SER A 177 32.70 36.37 6.05
N VAL A 178 32.99 36.29 7.35
CA VAL A 178 32.70 35.12 8.21
C VAL A 178 31.56 35.44 9.20
N ASP A 179 31.14 36.71 9.30
CA ASP A 179 30.04 37.09 10.18
C ASP A 179 28.68 36.70 9.58
N LEU A 180 27.99 35.80 10.27
CA LEU A 180 26.67 35.31 9.89
C LEU A 180 25.62 36.44 9.82
N GLN A 181 25.74 37.50 10.62
CA GLN A 181 24.80 38.62 10.57
C GLN A 181 25.03 39.47 9.31
N ALA A 182 26.27 39.86 9.04
CA ALA A 182 26.63 40.58 7.81
C ALA A 182 26.27 39.78 6.54
N LEU A 183 26.57 38.48 6.50
CA LEU A 183 26.20 37.60 5.38
C LEU A 183 24.68 37.53 5.17
N ARG A 184 23.90 37.36 6.25
CA ARG A 184 22.43 37.33 6.18
C ARG A 184 21.84 38.65 5.66
N ALA A 185 22.34 39.77 6.18
CA ALA A 185 21.94 41.11 5.75
C ALA A 185 22.28 41.39 4.29
N THR A 186 23.47 40.94 3.84
CA THR A 186 23.91 41.05 2.44
C THR A 186 22.99 40.28 1.50
N ILE A 187 22.69 39.02 1.83
CA ILE A 187 21.75 38.20 1.05
C ILE A 187 20.35 38.80 1.04
N PHE A 188 19.88 39.30 2.18
CA PHE A 188 18.60 40.00 2.28
C PHE A 188 18.53 41.16 1.30
N LEU A 189 19.51 42.08 1.34
CA LEU A 189 19.55 43.24 0.45
C LEU A 189 19.64 42.85 -1.02
N LEU A 190 20.51 41.90 -1.37
CA LEU A 190 20.62 41.42 -2.76
C LEU A 190 19.32 40.79 -3.25
N SER A 191 18.61 40.05 -2.39
CA SER A 191 17.33 39.44 -2.75
C SER A 191 16.26 40.49 -3.01
N GLU A 192 16.12 41.49 -2.13
CA GLU A 192 15.16 42.58 -2.25
C GLU A 192 15.46 43.48 -3.47
N LEU A 193 16.73 43.77 -3.73
CA LEU A 193 17.17 44.49 -4.94
C LEU A 193 16.88 43.68 -6.21
N GLY A 194 17.09 42.36 -6.19
CA GLY A 194 16.78 41.46 -7.30
C GLY A 194 15.28 41.24 -7.57
N PHE A 195 14.41 41.54 -6.60
CA PHE A 195 12.97 41.65 -6.83
C PHE A 195 12.58 42.95 -7.50
N LYS A 196 13.29 44.05 -7.23
CA LYS A 196 13.03 45.37 -7.83
C LYS A 196 13.60 45.54 -9.23
N ASP A 197 14.79 45.00 -9.49
CA ASP A 197 15.47 45.13 -10.79
C ASP A 197 16.11 43.80 -11.24
N ALA A 198 15.70 43.33 -12.41
CA ALA A 198 16.22 42.10 -13.02
C ALA A 198 17.71 42.23 -13.44
N ALA A 199 18.23 43.45 -13.62
CA ALA A 199 19.64 43.67 -13.94
C ALA A 199 20.58 43.20 -12.83
N VAL A 200 20.15 43.26 -11.57
CA VAL A 200 20.91 42.75 -10.41
C VAL A 200 21.12 41.24 -10.55
N ILE A 201 20.05 40.51 -10.88
CA ILE A 201 20.10 39.06 -11.10
C ILE A 201 20.97 38.70 -12.31
N GLN A 202 20.87 39.46 -13.40
CA GLN A 202 21.74 39.27 -14.56
C GLN A 202 23.22 39.52 -14.26
N MET A 203 23.53 40.42 -13.33
CA MET A 203 24.90 40.68 -12.89
C MET A 203 25.45 39.51 -12.08
N LEU A 204 24.69 39.02 -11.10
CA LEU A 204 25.06 37.88 -10.26
C LEU A 204 25.20 36.57 -11.04
N THR A 205 24.42 36.39 -12.10
CA THR A 205 24.45 35.16 -12.93
C THR A 205 25.50 35.20 -14.05
N ARG A 206 26.16 36.35 -14.31
CA ARG A 206 27.24 36.44 -15.32
C ARG A 206 28.51 35.73 -14.88
N VAL A 207 28.74 35.63 -13.58
CA VAL A 207 29.96 35.07 -13.00
C VAL A 207 29.59 33.79 -12.27
N GLU A 208 30.02 32.64 -12.80
CA GLU A 208 29.66 31.33 -12.23
C GLU A 208 30.16 31.16 -10.78
N SER A 209 31.31 31.75 -10.43
CA SER A 209 31.84 31.70 -9.05
C SER A 209 30.93 32.36 -8.02
N ASP A 210 30.14 33.37 -8.43
CA ASP A 210 29.26 34.09 -7.51
C ASP A 210 28.03 33.24 -7.19
N VAL A 211 27.51 32.51 -8.19
CA VAL A 211 26.43 31.54 -8.01
C VAL A 211 26.89 30.37 -7.13
N ASP A 212 28.09 29.84 -7.39
CA ASP A 212 28.68 28.77 -6.58
C ASP A 212 28.91 29.21 -5.13
N CYS A 213 29.39 30.44 -4.91
CA CYS A 213 29.54 31.02 -3.58
C CYS A 213 28.20 31.01 -2.82
N ILE A 214 27.13 31.52 -3.44
CA ILE A 214 25.79 31.55 -2.82
C ILE A 214 25.25 30.14 -2.54
N VAL A 215 25.50 29.19 -3.44
CA VAL A 215 25.13 27.78 -3.25
C VAL A 215 25.91 27.13 -2.10
N THR A 216 27.20 27.41 -1.96
CA THR A 216 28.01 26.90 -0.85
C THR A 216 27.57 27.49 0.48
N LEU A 217 27.27 28.79 0.53
CA LEU A 217 26.69 29.45 1.70
C LEU A 217 25.34 28.82 2.09
N PHE A 218 24.48 28.53 1.10
CA PHE A 218 23.23 27.82 1.35
C PHE A 218 23.45 26.43 1.96
N LYS A 219 24.38 25.64 1.39
CA LYS A 219 24.74 24.31 1.93
C LYS A 219 25.35 24.37 3.33
N SER A 220 26.03 25.48 3.67
CA SER A 220 26.61 25.69 5.00
C SER A 220 25.57 26.05 6.07
N GLY A 221 24.31 26.34 5.68
CA GLY A 221 23.20 26.57 6.60
C GLY A 221 22.60 27.99 6.57
N LEU A 222 23.07 28.87 5.67
CA LEU A 222 22.49 30.20 5.49
C LEU A 222 21.22 30.12 4.63
N MET A 223 20.07 30.10 5.29
CA MET A 223 18.79 29.71 4.67
C MET A 223 18.26 30.75 3.68
N GLU A 224 18.51 32.04 3.94
CA GLU A 224 18.09 33.17 3.12
C GLU A 224 18.63 33.09 1.68
N ALA A 225 19.78 32.44 1.49
CA ALA A 225 20.41 32.26 0.18
C ALA A 225 19.48 31.58 -0.84
N VAL A 226 18.55 30.75 -0.36
CA VAL A 226 17.58 30.04 -1.21
C VAL A 226 16.70 31.00 -2.03
N VAL A 227 16.44 32.20 -1.52
CA VAL A 227 15.63 33.21 -2.21
C VAL A 227 16.37 33.71 -3.45
N LEU A 228 17.68 33.95 -3.35
CA LEU A 228 18.52 34.32 -4.50
C LEU A 228 18.63 33.19 -5.52
N ILE A 229 18.87 31.96 -5.06
CA ILE A 229 18.92 30.76 -5.93
C ILE A 229 17.61 30.62 -6.71
N TYR A 230 16.46 30.85 -6.06
CA TYR A 230 15.17 30.85 -6.71
C TYR A 230 15.08 31.92 -7.82
N ARG A 231 15.57 33.13 -7.54
CA ARG A 231 15.52 34.27 -8.48
C ARG A 231 16.48 34.13 -9.65
N PHE A 232 17.59 33.40 -9.51
CA PHE A 232 18.50 33.13 -10.61
C PHE A 232 17.85 32.38 -11.77
N GLY A 233 16.75 31.66 -11.53
CA GLY A 233 16.03 30.98 -12.60
C GLY A 233 16.86 29.90 -13.29
N LEU A 234 17.75 29.25 -12.54
CA LEU A 234 18.65 28.20 -13.03
C LEU A 234 17.87 27.06 -13.71
N SER A 235 18.50 26.42 -14.68
CA SER A 235 17.93 25.26 -15.37
C SER A 235 17.79 24.07 -14.41
N ILE A 236 16.86 23.16 -14.70
CA ILE A 236 16.65 21.95 -13.89
C ILE A 236 17.93 21.12 -13.81
N GLN A 237 18.66 21.00 -14.92
CA GLN A 237 19.92 20.25 -14.97
C GLN A 237 20.98 20.83 -14.02
N CYS A 238 21.14 22.16 -14.01
CA CYS A 238 22.06 22.85 -13.12
C CYS A 238 21.70 22.63 -11.64
N LEU A 239 20.40 22.73 -11.30
CA LEU A 239 19.92 22.48 -9.93
C LEU A 239 20.13 21.03 -9.46
N GLN A 240 20.03 20.06 -10.38
CA GLN A 240 20.27 18.65 -10.09
C GLN A 240 21.76 18.35 -9.86
N GLU A 241 22.65 18.93 -10.67
CA GLU A 241 24.12 18.81 -10.51
C GLU A 241 24.59 19.43 -9.18
N MET A 242 23.91 20.46 -8.69
CA MET A 242 24.23 21.14 -7.45
C MET A 242 23.83 20.39 -6.17
N ASP A 243 23.10 19.26 -6.24
CA ASP A 243 22.67 18.45 -5.08
C ASP A 243 22.13 19.27 -3.89
N LEU A 244 21.03 20.01 -4.13
CA LEU A 244 20.43 20.93 -3.16
C LEU A 244 19.31 20.30 -2.33
N ALA A 245 18.89 19.08 -2.64
CA ALA A 245 17.66 18.48 -2.12
C ALA A 245 17.64 18.39 -0.58
N GLY A 246 18.72 17.90 0.05
CA GLY A 246 18.81 17.79 1.51
C GLY A 246 18.80 19.15 2.23
N SER A 247 19.51 20.14 1.66
CA SER A 247 19.54 21.51 2.20
C SER A 247 18.16 22.17 2.10
N LEU A 248 17.44 21.99 0.99
CA LEU A 248 16.08 22.50 0.80
C LEU A 248 15.10 21.86 1.80
N LEU A 249 15.19 20.54 2.01
CA LEU A 249 14.38 19.82 3.01
C LEU A 249 14.60 20.36 4.42
N ASN A 250 15.84 20.70 4.79
CA ASN A 250 16.14 21.34 6.07
C ASN A 250 15.48 22.72 6.22
N VAL A 251 15.35 23.50 5.15
CA VAL A 251 14.62 24.78 5.17
C VAL A 251 13.13 24.55 5.39
N VAL A 252 12.55 23.60 4.66
CA VAL A 252 11.12 23.31 4.74
C VAL A 252 10.70 22.83 6.13
N LYS A 253 11.55 22.06 6.83
CA LYS A 253 11.25 21.54 8.17
C LYS A 253 11.33 22.57 9.29
N LYS A 254 12.10 23.64 9.14
CA LYS A 254 12.20 24.67 10.18
C LYS A 254 10.85 25.39 10.31
N LYS A 255 10.44 25.68 11.55
CA LYS A 255 9.27 26.52 11.81
C LYS A 255 9.55 27.92 11.27
N GLU A 256 8.55 28.54 10.67
CA GLU A 256 8.66 29.89 10.11
C GLU A 256 9.14 30.88 11.17
N ASP A 257 10.34 31.42 10.96
CA ASP A 257 10.74 32.68 11.57
C ASP A 257 10.03 33.81 10.82
N VAL A 258 9.60 34.84 11.55
CA VAL A 258 8.94 36.03 11.00
C VAL A 258 9.99 36.86 10.23
N ASN A 259 10.38 36.39 9.04
CA ASN A 259 11.28 37.10 8.14
C ASN A 259 10.46 38.10 7.32
N LYS A 260 10.82 39.38 7.38
CA LYS A 260 10.21 40.50 6.63
C LYS A 260 10.59 40.54 5.13
N MET A 261 11.05 39.42 4.56
CA MET A 261 11.39 39.33 3.13
C MET A 261 10.13 39.28 2.27
N GLN A 262 10.20 39.80 1.04
CA GLN A 262 9.09 39.73 0.08
C GLN A 262 8.69 38.29 -0.27
N LEU A 263 9.65 37.37 -0.31
CA LEU A 263 9.43 35.93 -0.46
C LEU A 263 10.07 35.21 0.72
N SER A 264 9.32 34.36 1.42
CA SER A 264 9.88 33.61 2.53
C SER A 264 10.90 32.57 2.01
N PRO A 265 12.00 32.31 2.75
CA PRO A 265 12.94 31.26 2.40
C PRO A 265 12.27 29.88 2.26
N LYS A 266 11.23 29.62 3.05
CA LYS A 266 10.44 28.39 2.97
C LYS A 266 9.65 28.30 1.65
N SER A 267 8.96 29.37 1.26
CA SER A 267 8.22 29.43 -0.02
C SER A 267 9.17 29.19 -1.20
N ALA A 268 10.33 29.87 -1.21
CA ALA A 268 11.36 29.68 -2.23
C ALA A 268 11.88 28.22 -2.25
N ALA A 269 12.12 27.63 -1.07
CA ALA A 269 12.58 26.26 -0.96
C ALA A 269 11.56 25.25 -1.49
N VAL A 270 10.27 25.41 -1.18
CA VAL A 270 9.19 24.54 -1.69
C VAL A 270 9.07 24.65 -3.21
N ILE A 271 9.14 25.85 -3.78
CA ILE A 271 9.05 26.05 -5.23
C ILE A 271 10.27 25.46 -5.95
N LEU A 272 11.48 25.66 -5.43
CA LEU A 272 12.69 25.04 -5.98
C LEU A 272 12.65 23.52 -5.85
N LEU A 273 12.20 22.99 -4.71
CA LEU A 273 12.07 21.56 -4.49
C LEU A 273 11.11 20.94 -5.53
N ARG A 274 9.98 21.59 -5.84
CA ARG A 274 9.07 21.17 -6.92
C ARG A 274 9.78 21.12 -8.29
N LYS A 275 10.59 22.14 -8.61
CA LYS A 275 11.34 22.18 -9.89
C LYS A 275 12.35 21.04 -10.00
N ILE A 276 13.05 20.71 -8.91
CA ILE A 276 14.04 19.63 -8.89
C ILE A 276 13.34 18.26 -8.94
N LEU A 277 12.20 18.10 -8.26
CA LEU A 277 11.44 16.84 -8.27
C LEU A 277 11.02 16.43 -9.69
N GLY A 278 10.73 17.38 -10.59
CA GLY A 278 10.54 17.12 -12.03
C GLY A 278 9.69 15.87 -12.38
N ARG A 279 9.88 15.33 -13.58
CA ARG A 279 9.33 14.02 -13.98
C ARG A 279 10.42 12.97 -14.22
N SER A 280 11.66 13.25 -13.81
CA SER A 280 12.83 12.41 -14.05
C SER A 280 12.95 11.28 -13.01
N LYS A 281 13.80 10.28 -13.30
CA LYS A 281 14.13 9.22 -12.34
C LYS A 281 14.82 9.77 -11.08
N GLU A 282 15.63 10.82 -11.21
CA GLU A 282 16.24 11.52 -10.07
C GLU A 282 15.18 12.16 -9.18
N GLY A 283 14.09 12.66 -9.77
CA GLY A 283 12.90 13.13 -9.07
C GLY A 283 12.25 12.12 -8.13
N SER A 284 12.18 10.85 -8.55
CA SER A 284 11.68 9.74 -7.73
C SER A 284 12.57 9.52 -6.50
N MET A 285 13.90 9.58 -6.65
CA MET A 285 14.84 9.45 -5.52
C MET A 285 14.67 10.57 -4.50
N ILE A 286 14.42 11.80 -4.96
CA ILE A 286 14.22 12.94 -4.06
C ILE A 286 12.86 12.85 -3.36
N ALA A 287 11.81 12.39 -4.03
CA ALA A 287 10.53 12.10 -3.37
C ALA A 287 10.66 11.01 -2.29
N VAL A 288 11.49 9.98 -2.52
CA VAL A 288 11.85 8.99 -1.49
C VAL A 288 12.61 9.65 -0.33
N ALA A 289 13.51 10.61 -0.60
CA ALA A 289 14.18 11.36 0.45
C ALA A 289 13.19 12.19 1.29
N VAL A 290 12.25 12.90 0.66
CA VAL A 290 11.17 13.65 1.34
C VAL A 290 10.36 12.74 2.28
N LEU A 291 10.05 11.52 1.82
CA LEU A 291 9.35 10.49 2.60
C LEU A 291 10.18 9.97 3.78
N ALA A 292 11.44 9.60 3.54
CA ALA A 292 12.35 9.08 4.57
C ALA A 292 12.61 10.12 5.68
N GLU A 293 12.60 11.39 5.31
CA GLU A 293 12.85 12.52 6.18
C GLU A 293 11.63 13.07 6.93
N ASN A 294 10.44 12.47 6.75
CA ASN A 294 9.15 12.88 7.33
C ASN A 294 8.78 14.34 7.07
N ALA A 295 9.18 14.91 5.91
CA ALA A 295 8.93 16.31 5.59
C ALA A 295 7.48 16.61 5.11
N ILE A 296 6.63 15.59 4.98
CA ILE A 296 5.24 15.73 4.49
C ILE A 296 4.44 16.71 5.36
N GLU A 297 4.53 16.64 6.69
CA GLU A 297 3.79 17.52 7.58
C GLU A 297 4.17 19.00 7.39
N SER A 298 5.45 19.27 7.16
CA SER A 298 5.94 20.61 6.90
C SER A 298 5.45 21.16 5.55
N ILE A 299 5.41 20.31 4.52
CA ILE A 299 4.90 20.66 3.19
C ILE A 299 3.38 20.87 3.23
N LEU A 300 2.64 20.12 4.05
CA LEU A 300 1.19 20.30 4.24
C LEU A 300 0.84 21.70 4.77
N VAL A 301 1.71 22.31 5.59
CA VAL A 301 1.51 23.70 6.06
C VAL A 301 1.54 24.69 4.88
N SER A 302 2.37 24.43 3.86
CA SER A 302 2.47 25.27 2.66
C SER A 302 1.22 25.24 1.77
N LEU A 303 0.29 24.30 1.98
CA LEU A 303 -1.02 24.34 1.32
C LEU A 303 -1.88 25.53 1.78
N LYS A 304 -1.61 26.07 2.97
CA LYS A 304 -2.29 27.25 3.54
C LYS A 304 -1.56 28.56 3.23
N ALA A 305 -0.51 28.52 2.42
CA ALA A 305 0.27 29.71 2.09
C ALA A 305 -0.57 30.75 1.34
N LYS A 306 -0.23 32.03 1.51
CA LYS A 306 -0.88 33.13 0.80
C LYS A 306 -0.56 33.13 -0.70
N GLN A 307 0.64 32.67 -1.08
CA GLN A 307 1.08 32.64 -2.47
C GLN A 307 0.54 31.41 -3.18
N VAL A 308 -0.02 31.61 -4.38
CA VAL A 308 -0.56 30.53 -5.21
C VAL A 308 0.55 29.58 -5.65
N GLU A 309 1.71 30.12 -6.03
CA GLU A 309 2.85 29.34 -6.52
C GLU A 309 3.37 28.36 -5.47
N GLU A 310 3.41 28.76 -4.20
CA GLU A 310 3.78 27.88 -3.09
C GLU A 310 2.74 26.77 -2.91
N ARG A 311 1.44 27.10 -2.96
CA ARG A 311 0.37 26.10 -2.84
C ARG A 311 0.45 25.05 -3.93
N ILE A 312 0.62 25.46 -5.20
CA ILE A 312 0.74 24.51 -6.33
C ILE A 312 2.04 23.71 -6.24
N ALA A 313 3.14 24.33 -5.80
CA ALA A 313 4.39 23.60 -5.59
C ALA A 313 4.27 22.52 -4.52
N ALA A 314 3.60 22.83 -3.40
CA ALA A 314 3.28 21.84 -2.37
C ALA A 314 2.40 20.71 -2.91
N VAL A 315 1.36 21.02 -3.71
CA VAL A 315 0.51 20.02 -4.39
C VAL A 315 1.35 19.09 -5.27
N GLY A 316 2.25 19.63 -6.09
CA GLY A 316 3.11 18.83 -6.97
C GLY A 316 4.05 17.89 -6.23
N ILE A 317 4.66 18.36 -5.14
CA ILE A 317 5.54 17.54 -4.29
C ILE A 317 4.74 16.43 -3.61
N LEU A 318 3.58 16.74 -3.03
CA LEU A 318 2.74 15.76 -2.34
C LEU A 318 2.17 14.72 -3.31
N LEU A 319 1.73 15.14 -4.50
CA LEU A 319 1.30 14.23 -5.57
C LEU A 319 2.43 13.27 -5.94
N ARG A 320 3.67 13.76 -6.06
CA ARG A 320 4.81 12.88 -6.34
C ARG A 320 5.07 11.90 -5.20
N CYS A 321 4.98 12.34 -3.95
CA CYS A 321 5.12 11.46 -2.78
C CYS A 321 4.07 10.33 -2.81
N ILE A 322 2.82 10.64 -3.17
CA ILE A 322 1.74 9.64 -3.30
C ILE A 322 2.03 8.62 -4.42
N GLN A 323 2.59 9.08 -5.54
CA GLN A 323 2.96 8.21 -6.66
C GLN A 323 4.08 7.23 -6.31
N GLU A 324 5.04 7.65 -5.48
CA GLU A 324 6.17 6.80 -5.04
C GLU A 324 5.78 5.86 -3.89
N ASP A 325 5.14 6.37 -2.83
CA ASP A 325 4.60 5.56 -1.73
C ASP A 325 3.15 5.94 -1.41
N GLY A 326 2.22 5.21 -2.03
CA GLY A 326 0.80 5.43 -1.83
C GLY A 326 0.30 5.28 -0.37
N LYS A 327 1.10 4.74 0.56
CA LYS A 327 0.73 4.67 1.98
C LYS A 327 0.62 6.05 2.63
N CYS A 328 1.37 7.04 2.14
CA CYS A 328 1.33 8.39 2.70
C CYS A 328 0.02 9.13 2.40
N ARG A 329 -0.77 8.65 1.42
CA ARG A 329 -2.04 9.24 1.00
C ARG A 329 -3.03 9.43 2.15
N ASN A 330 -3.18 8.43 3.02
CA ASN A 330 -4.12 8.52 4.15
C ASN A 330 -3.73 9.63 5.12
N MET A 331 -2.44 9.79 5.40
CA MET A 331 -1.92 10.85 6.25
C MET A 331 -2.09 12.23 5.62
N ILE A 332 -1.85 12.33 4.30
CA ILE A 332 -2.04 13.58 3.55
C ILE A 332 -3.53 13.97 3.56
N ALA A 333 -4.43 13.02 3.26
CA ALA A 333 -5.87 13.28 3.25
C ALA A 333 -6.42 13.72 4.63
N ASP A 334 -5.88 13.17 5.72
CA ASP A 334 -6.30 13.51 7.09
C ASP A 334 -5.90 14.93 7.51
N LYS A 335 -4.77 15.43 7.01
CA LYS A 335 -4.18 16.70 7.45
C LYS A 335 -4.26 17.83 6.42
N ALA A 336 -4.55 17.53 5.15
CA ALA A 336 -4.59 18.52 4.08
C ALA A 336 -5.82 19.43 4.20
N ASP A 337 -5.58 20.73 4.09
CA ASP A 337 -6.63 21.73 3.97
C ASP A 337 -6.87 22.05 2.49
N LEU A 338 -8.01 21.60 1.97
CA LEU A 338 -8.28 21.61 0.53
C LEU A 338 -8.92 22.92 0.04
N ALA A 339 -9.56 23.69 0.92
CA ALA A 339 -10.26 24.91 0.53
C ALA A 339 -9.35 25.96 -0.14
N PRO A 340 -8.13 26.26 0.37
CA PRO A 340 -7.20 27.18 -0.29
C PRO A 340 -6.75 26.70 -1.69
N ILE A 341 -6.63 25.38 -1.87
CA ILE A 341 -6.21 24.79 -3.15
C ILE A 341 -7.33 24.95 -4.18
N LEU A 342 -8.58 24.74 -3.77
CA LEU A 342 -9.75 24.91 -4.64
C LEU A 342 -9.94 26.37 -5.05
N GLY A 343 -9.72 27.32 -4.14
CA GLY A 343 -9.72 28.75 -4.47
C GLY A 343 -8.65 29.11 -5.51
N SER A 344 -7.49 28.44 -5.47
CA SER A 344 -6.40 28.66 -6.43
C SER A 344 -6.73 28.17 -7.84
N PHE A 345 -7.66 27.23 -8.00
CA PHE A 345 -7.90 26.51 -9.26
C PHE A 345 -8.21 27.42 -10.46
N MET A 346 -8.91 28.54 -10.23
CA MET A 346 -9.28 29.48 -11.29
C MET A 346 -8.16 30.46 -11.68
N GLU A 347 -7.11 30.58 -10.85
CA GLU A 347 -6.03 31.57 -11.02
C GLU A 347 -4.81 31.00 -11.79
N VAL A 348 -4.73 29.68 -11.92
CA VAL A 348 -3.55 28.96 -12.46
C VAL A 348 -3.69 28.52 -13.91
N SER A 349 -2.56 28.16 -14.52
CA SER A 349 -2.52 27.67 -15.90
C SER A 349 -3.19 26.30 -16.07
N ASN A 350 -3.61 25.95 -17.30
CA ASN A 350 -4.28 24.66 -17.58
C ASN A 350 -3.47 23.43 -17.15
N GLY A 351 -2.13 23.51 -17.19
CA GLY A 351 -1.25 22.43 -16.75
C GLY A 351 -1.25 22.24 -15.23
N GLU A 352 -1.28 23.34 -14.49
CA GLU A 352 -1.35 23.33 -13.03
C GLU A 352 -2.75 22.97 -12.53
N GLN A 353 -3.81 23.37 -13.25
CA GLN A 353 -5.17 22.90 -13.01
C GLN A 353 -5.25 21.37 -13.08
N PHE A 354 -4.63 20.75 -14.10
CA PHE A 354 -4.58 19.29 -14.18
C PHE A 354 -3.83 18.68 -12.99
N GLU A 355 -2.74 19.30 -12.54
CA GLU A 355 -1.96 18.80 -11.40
C GLU A 355 -2.77 18.83 -10.10
N ILE A 356 -3.57 19.88 -9.89
CA ILE A 356 -4.55 19.94 -8.79
C ILE A 356 -5.58 18.81 -8.93
N ILE A 357 -6.16 18.62 -10.12
CA ILE A 357 -7.16 17.55 -10.34
C ILE A 357 -6.57 16.17 -10.08
N MET A 358 -5.34 15.93 -10.57
CA MET A 358 -4.62 14.68 -10.33
C MET A 358 -4.41 14.46 -8.83
N PHE A 359 -3.95 15.48 -8.10
CA PHE A 359 -3.80 15.41 -6.65
C PHE A 359 -5.11 15.08 -5.93
N LEU A 360 -6.20 15.79 -6.23
CA LEU A 360 -7.51 15.54 -5.65
C LEU A 360 -8.04 14.14 -6.00
N SER A 361 -7.87 13.71 -7.26
CA SER A 361 -8.27 12.37 -7.73
C SER A 361 -7.49 11.24 -7.04
N GLU A 362 -6.23 11.50 -6.66
CA GLU A 362 -5.41 10.58 -5.89
C GLU A 362 -5.82 10.57 -4.41
N LEU A 363 -6.14 11.72 -3.82
CA LEU A 363 -6.59 11.80 -2.43
C LEU A 363 -7.90 11.05 -2.18
N VAL A 364 -8.73 10.85 -3.20
CA VAL A 364 -9.97 10.07 -3.11
C VAL A 364 -9.78 8.59 -3.42
N LYS A 365 -8.55 8.05 -3.34
CA LYS A 365 -8.27 6.61 -3.43
C LYS A 365 -7.89 6.02 -2.06
N LEU A 366 -8.75 6.21 -1.07
CA LEU A 366 -8.52 5.84 0.34
C LEU A 366 -9.05 4.44 0.66
N ASN A 367 -8.49 3.82 1.69
CA ASN A 367 -8.88 2.48 2.12
C ASN A 367 -10.20 2.42 2.92
N ARG A 368 -10.64 3.54 3.49
CA ARG A 368 -11.91 3.67 4.21
C ARG A 368 -12.89 4.48 3.38
N ARG A 369 -14.08 3.92 3.16
CA ARG A 369 -15.09 4.52 2.28
C ARG A 369 -15.76 5.71 2.93
N THR A 370 -16.07 5.62 4.21
CA THR A 370 -16.69 6.73 4.96
C THR A 370 -15.79 7.98 4.96
N PHE A 371 -14.49 7.79 5.16
CA PHE A 371 -13.51 8.87 5.11
C PHE A 371 -13.35 9.42 3.68
N ASN A 372 -13.40 8.56 2.66
CA ASN A 372 -13.41 8.98 1.26
C ASN A 372 -14.59 9.91 0.93
N GLU A 373 -15.79 9.56 1.39
CA GLU A 373 -16.99 10.36 1.19
C GLU A 373 -16.90 11.71 1.91
N GLN A 374 -16.31 11.75 3.11
CA GLN A 374 -16.04 13.02 3.81
C GLN A 374 -15.11 13.93 2.99
N ILE A 375 -14.02 13.39 2.44
CA ILE A 375 -13.11 14.17 1.59
C ILE A 375 -13.79 14.64 0.31
N LEU A 376 -14.57 13.79 -0.36
CA LEU A 376 -15.35 14.18 -1.54
C LEU A 376 -16.36 15.30 -1.21
N GLN A 377 -17.03 15.23 -0.06
CA GLN A 377 -17.95 16.27 0.41
C GLN A 377 -17.20 17.58 0.70
N ASN A 378 -16.05 17.51 1.38
CA ASN A 378 -15.20 18.67 1.63
C ASN A 378 -14.73 19.34 0.32
N ILE A 379 -14.42 18.56 -0.71
CA ILE A 379 -14.02 19.09 -2.02
C ILE A 379 -15.21 19.75 -2.74
N LYS A 380 -16.39 19.14 -2.61
CA LYS A 380 -17.63 19.66 -3.21
C LYS A 380 -18.05 21.00 -2.60
N ASP A 381 -17.89 21.15 -1.28
CA ASP A 381 -18.37 22.32 -0.54
C ASP A 381 -17.27 23.36 -0.25
N GLY A 382 -15.99 23.00 -0.38
CA GLY A 382 -14.85 23.79 0.11
C GLY A 382 -14.36 24.93 -0.78
N GLY A 383 -14.95 25.15 -1.96
CA GLY A 383 -14.55 26.21 -2.90
C GLY A 383 -15.41 27.48 -2.76
N GLU A 384 -14.84 28.65 -3.06
CA GLU A 384 -15.60 29.91 -3.21
C GLU A 384 -16.57 29.85 -4.40
N CYS A 385 -16.23 29.04 -5.40
CA CYS A 385 -17.04 28.71 -6.57
C CYS A 385 -17.42 27.22 -6.55
N SER A 386 -18.45 26.86 -7.32
CA SER A 386 -18.86 25.45 -7.49
C SER A 386 -17.73 24.64 -8.14
N THR A 387 -17.05 23.80 -7.35
CA THR A 387 -15.96 22.93 -7.82
C THR A 387 -16.40 22.06 -9.00
N MET A 388 -17.63 21.52 -8.96
CA MET A 388 -18.17 20.69 -10.05
C MET A 388 -18.30 21.48 -11.37
N HIS A 389 -18.69 22.75 -11.29
CA HIS A 389 -18.79 23.60 -12.48
C HIS A 389 -17.41 23.95 -13.04
N SER A 390 -16.44 24.29 -12.19
CA SER A 390 -15.06 24.54 -12.61
C SER A 390 -14.44 23.31 -13.29
N LEU A 391 -14.69 22.12 -12.77
CA LEU A 391 -14.25 20.85 -13.38
C LEU A 391 -14.93 20.60 -14.74
N LEU A 392 -16.22 20.93 -14.88
CA LEU A 392 -16.93 20.80 -16.15
C LEU A 392 -16.34 21.72 -17.22
N VAL A 393 -16.09 22.99 -16.88
CA VAL A 393 -15.47 23.96 -17.79
C VAL A 393 -14.07 23.49 -18.21
N TYR A 394 -13.31 22.94 -17.27
CA TYR A 394 -12.02 22.34 -17.57
C TYR A 394 -12.15 21.12 -18.50
N LEU A 395 -13.08 20.20 -18.21
CA LEU A 395 -13.31 18.99 -19.00
C LEU A 395 -13.59 19.30 -20.49
N GLN A 396 -14.35 20.36 -20.76
CA GLN A 396 -14.70 20.80 -22.12
C GLN A 396 -13.50 21.33 -22.92
N THR A 397 -12.43 21.76 -22.25
CA THR A 397 -11.22 22.32 -22.87
C THR A 397 -9.99 21.43 -22.73
N ALA A 398 -10.09 20.36 -21.94
CA ALA A 398 -8.99 19.47 -21.62
C ALA A 398 -8.52 18.65 -22.84
N PRO A 399 -7.21 18.38 -22.96
CA PRO A 399 -6.70 17.43 -23.93
C PRO A 399 -7.16 16.00 -23.61
N LYS A 400 -7.29 15.17 -24.65
CA LYS A 400 -7.87 13.81 -24.55
C LYS A 400 -7.22 12.90 -23.51
N ASP A 401 -5.91 13.03 -23.26
CA ASP A 401 -5.21 12.21 -22.26
C ASP A 401 -5.58 12.56 -20.81
N GLN A 402 -6.14 13.75 -20.58
CA GLN A 402 -6.53 14.26 -19.26
C GLN A 402 -8.02 14.05 -18.98
N CYS A 403 -8.84 14.04 -20.03
CA CYS A 403 -10.28 13.89 -19.96
C CYS A 403 -10.76 12.71 -19.09
N PRO A 404 -10.18 11.49 -19.15
CA PRO A 404 -10.69 10.37 -18.38
C PRO A 404 -10.60 10.57 -16.86
N VAL A 405 -9.51 11.16 -16.38
CA VAL A 405 -9.32 11.41 -14.94
C VAL A 405 -10.29 12.49 -14.47
N VAL A 406 -10.43 13.57 -15.24
CA VAL A 406 -11.33 14.69 -14.92
C VAL A 406 -12.79 14.23 -14.90
N ALA A 407 -13.21 13.49 -15.93
CA ALA A 407 -14.57 12.95 -16.03
C ALA A 407 -14.88 11.97 -14.89
N GLY A 408 -13.95 11.06 -14.59
CA GLY A 408 -14.09 10.12 -13.47
C GLY A 408 -14.23 10.84 -12.13
N PHE A 409 -13.43 11.89 -11.90
CA PHE A 409 -13.50 12.67 -10.67
C PHE A 409 -14.81 13.47 -10.56
N LEU A 410 -15.24 14.12 -11.64
CA LEU A 410 -16.52 14.83 -11.70
C LEU A 410 -17.70 13.90 -11.39
N LEU A 411 -17.66 12.67 -11.91
CA LEU A 411 -18.68 11.66 -11.68
C LEU A 411 -18.76 11.25 -10.19
N GLN A 412 -17.62 11.10 -9.52
CA GLN A 412 -17.58 10.80 -8.08
C GLN A 412 -18.21 11.91 -7.24
N LEU A 413 -18.01 13.18 -7.59
CA LEU A 413 -18.60 14.33 -6.88
C LEU A 413 -20.12 14.44 -7.11
N ASP A 414 -20.61 14.10 -8.30
CA ASP A 414 -22.04 14.11 -8.62
C ASP A 414 -22.80 13.02 -7.84
N ILE A 415 -22.23 11.82 -7.74
CA ILE A 415 -22.84 10.62 -7.12
C ILE A 415 -23.01 10.72 -5.60
N LEU A 416 -22.37 11.70 -4.94
CA LEU A 416 -22.65 12.01 -3.54
C LEU A 416 -24.14 12.34 -3.29
N VAL A 417 -24.86 12.82 -4.30
CA VAL A 417 -26.32 13.05 -4.25
C VAL A 417 -27.05 11.86 -4.88
N GLU A 418 -28.27 11.56 -4.43
CA GLU A 418 -29.06 10.45 -5.00
C GLU A 418 -29.13 10.51 -6.54
N PRO A 419 -28.81 9.41 -7.24
CA PRO A 419 -28.66 9.41 -8.70
C PRO A 419 -29.98 9.53 -9.48
N ARG A 420 -31.13 9.64 -8.81
CA ARG A 420 -32.46 9.66 -9.45
C ARG A 420 -32.77 10.95 -10.22
N LYS A 421 -31.98 12.01 -10.06
CA LYS A 421 -32.13 13.28 -10.78
C LYS A 421 -31.18 13.32 -11.98
N SER A 422 -31.65 13.86 -13.11
CA SER A 422 -30.79 14.15 -14.26
C SER A 422 -29.74 15.20 -13.87
N SER A 423 -28.50 14.99 -14.30
CA SER A 423 -27.37 15.86 -13.99
C SER A 423 -26.54 16.04 -15.25
N ILE A 424 -26.38 17.31 -15.66
CA ILE A 424 -25.56 17.69 -16.81
C ILE A 424 -24.10 17.24 -16.61
N TYR A 425 -23.60 17.29 -15.36
CA TYR A 425 -22.25 16.86 -15.02
C TYR A 425 -22.02 15.38 -15.30
N ARG A 426 -23.02 14.55 -14.97
CA ARG A 426 -22.98 13.10 -15.18
C ARG A 426 -23.04 12.73 -16.64
N GLU A 427 -23.95 13.35 -17.39
CA GLU A 427 -24.13 13.08 -18.82
C GLU A 427 -22.84 13.41 -19.58
N GLU A 428 -22.28 14.60 -19.37
CA GLU A 428 -21.03 15.02 -20.03
C GLU A 428 -19.84 14.14 -19.62
N ALA A 429 -19.68 13.83 -18.33
CA ALA A 429 -18.60 12.98 -17.85
C ALA A 429 -18.67 11.57 -18.48
N MET A 430 -19.88 11.00 -18.56
CA MET A 430 -20.08 9.68 -19.16
C MET A 430 -19.82 9.68 -20.67
N ASP A 431 -20.32 10.69 -21.40
CA ASP A 431 -20.11 10.79 -22.84
C ASP A 431 -18.62 10.96 -23.18
N VAL A 432 -17.88 11.74 -22.38
CA VAL A 432 -16.43 11.87 -22.52
C VAL A 432 -15.70 10.55 -22.24
N LEU A 433 -16.08 9.81 -21.18
CA LEU A 433 -15.48 8.50 -20.88
C LEU A 433 -15.75 7.48 -22.01
N LEU A 434 -16.97 7.45 -22.54
CA LEU A 434 -17.34 6.58 -23.66
C LEU A 434 -16.58 6.95 -24.94
N SER A 435 -16.47 8.24 -25.24
CA SER A 435 -15.70 8.75 -26.38
C SER A 435 -14.22 8.38 -26.26
N CYS A 436 -13.61 8.52 -25.09
CA CYS A 436 -12.22 8.14 -24.86
C CYS A 436 -12.01 6.63 -24.96
N LEU A 437 -12.90 5.82 -24.38
CA LEU A 437 -12.81 4.37 -24.40
C LEU A 437 -13.04 3.79 -25.82
N GLY A 438 -13.92 4.40 -26.60
CA GLY A 438 -14.24 3.97 -27.97
C GLY A 438 -13.20 4.38 -29.02
N ASN A 439 -12.27 5.29 -28.70
CA ASN A 439 -11.36 5.87 -29.68
C ASN A 439 -10.02 5.12 -29.78
N SER A 440 -9.91 4.21 -30.76
CA SER A 440 -8.70 3.39 -31.00
C SER A 440 -7.46 4.18 -31.40
N ASP A 441 -7.60 5.44 -31.81
CA ASP A 441 -6.48 6.26 -32.28
C ASP A 441 -5.62 6.78 -31.12
N PHE A 442 -6.15 6.76 -29.88
CA PHE A 442 -5.48 7.24 -28.67
C PHE A 442 -5.44 6.16 -27.57
N PRO A 443 -4.52 5.18 -27.65
CA PRO A 443 -4.46 4.07 -26.69
C PRO A 443 -4.23 4.49 -25.24
N THR A 444 -3.49 5.58 -25.01
CA THR A 444 -3.24 6.15 -23.67
C THR A 444 -4.54 6.62 -23.02
N ALA A 445 -5.35 7.38 -23.75
CA ALA A 445 -6.66 7.84 -23.31
C ALA A 445 -7.65 6.67 -23.13
N GLN A 446 -7.60 5.64 -24.00
CA GLN A 446 -8.41 4.43 -23.85
C GLN A 446 -8.10 3.67 -22.56
N ILE A 447 -6.81 3.42 -22.30
CA ILE A 447 -6.37 2.72 -21.08
C ILE A 447 -6.77 3.54 -19.86
N SER A 448 -6.52 4.85 -19.87
CA SER A 448 -6.90 5.74 -18.77
C SER A 448 -8.41 5.74 -18.53
N ALA A 449 -9.24 5.74 -19.57
CA ALA A 449 -10.70 5.62 -19.43
C ALA A 449 -11.13 4.29 -18.81
N ALA A 450 -10.57 3.17 -19.27
CA ALA A 450 -10.87 1.85 -18.71
C ALA A 450 -10.43 1.72 -17.24
N GLU A 451 -9.23 2.22 -16.90
CA GLU A 451 -8.71 2.23 -15.53
C GLU A 451 -9.55 3.13 -14.61
N THR A 452 -9.98 4.30 -15.10
CA THR A 452 -10.90 5.17 -14.38
C THR A 452 -12.20 4.43 -14.08
N ILE A 453 -12.84 3.82 -15.08
CA ILE A 453 -14.11 3.07 -14.89
C ILE A 453 -13.94 1.95 -13.86
N MET A 454 -12.84 1.19 -13.92
CA MET A 454 -12.53 0.16 -12.94
C MET A 454 -12.35 0.75 -11.53
N SER A 455 -11.69 1.90 -11.41
CA SER A 455 -11.45 2.56 -10.11
C SER A 455 -12.72 3.14 -9.48
N LEU A 456 -13.75 3.44 -10.27
CA LEU A 456 -15.02 3.99 -9.79
C LEU A 456 -15.79 3.03 -8.88
N GLN A 457 -15.50 1.72 -8.92
CA GLN A 457 -16.02 0.76 -7.93
C GLN A 457 -15.71 1.21 -6.48
N GLY A 458 -14.64 1.98 -6.27
CA GLY A 458 -14.43 2.77 -5.05
C GLY A 458 -13.74 2.04 -3.90
N ARG A 459 -13.30 0.79 -4.10
CA ARG A 459 -12.55 0.00 -3.10
C ARG A 459 -11.05 0.04 -3.40
N PHE A 460 -10.26 0.52 -2.43
CA PHE A 460 -8.82 0.69 -2.60
C PHE A 460 -8.01 0.05 -1.45
N SER A 461 -6.80 -0.38 -1.78
CA SER A 461 -5.78 -0.75 -0.79
C SER A 461 -5.25 0.47 -0.03
N THR A 462 -4.46 0.25 1.02
CA THR A 462 -3.76 1.35 1.73
C THR A 462 -2.79 2.11 0.84
N SER A 463 -2.30 1.49 -0.24
CA SER A 463 -1.49 2.14 -1.26
C SER A 463 -2.30 2.79 -2.39
N GLY A 464 -3.63 2.71 -2.37
CA GLY A 464 -4.54 3.31 -3.37
C GLY A 464 -4.70 2.50 -4.66
N ARG A 465 -4.22 1.24 -4.68
CA ARG A 465 -4.48 0.33 -5.80
C ARG A 465 -5.94 -0.14 -5.75
N PRO A 466 -6.66 -0.16 -6.89
CA PRO A 466 -8.04 -0.62 -6.95
C PRO A 466 -8.12 -2.11 -6.61
N LEU A 467 -9.07 -2.48 -5.75
CA LEU A 467 -9.30 -3.85 -5.30
C LEU A 467 -10.41 -4.58 -6.08
N ALA A 468 -10.88 -4.00 -7.18
CA ALA A 468 -12.01 -4.53 -7.95
C ALA A 468 -11.84 -5.98 -8.38
N ARG A 469 -10.68 -6.32 -8.94
CA ARG A 469 -10.36 -7.70 -9.32
C ARG A 469 -10.45 -8.65 -8.12
N TYR A 470 -9.86 -8.27 -6.99
CA TYR A 470 -9.84 -9.08 -5.76
C TYR A 470 -11.26 -9.31 -5.22
N VAL A 471 -12.07 -8.25 -5.12
CA VAL A 471 -13.45 -8.34 -4.59
C VAL A 471 -14.33 -9.23 -5.47
N LEU A 472 -14.18 -9.16 -6.79
CA LEU A 472 -14.90 -10.05 -7.70
C LEU A 472 -14.47 -11.51 -7.52
N LEU A 473 -13.17 -11.79 -7.39
CA LEU A 473 -12.66 -13.15 -7.12
C LEU A 473 -13.19 -13.70 -5.78
N GLU A 474 -13.28 -12.87 -4.74
CA GLU A 474 -13.88 -13.23 -3.46
C GLU A 474 -15.36 -13.60 -3.61
N ARG A 475 -16.12 -12.89 -4.46
CA ARG A 475 -17.53 -13.22 -4.77
C ARG A 475 -17.70 -14.56 -5.50
N VAL A 476 -16.69 -15.04 -6.23
CA VAL A 476 -16.71 -16.38 -6.84
C VAL A 476 -16.45 -17.49 -5.80
N GLY A 477 -16.00 -17.14 -4.60
CA GLY A 477 -15.57 -18.09 -3.57
C GLY A 477 -14.18 -18.64 -3.83
N PHE A 478 -13.35 -17.94 -4.62
CA PHE A 478 -11.98 -18.38 -4.92
C PHE A 478 -11.08 -18.18 -3.69
N ALA A 479 -10.96 -19.22 -2.87
CA ALA A 479 -10.18 -19.20 -1.63
C ALA A 479 -8.79 -19.83 -1.81
N LYS A 480 -7.89 -19.17 -2.55
CA LYS A 480 -6.47 -19.58 -2.58
C LYS A 480 -5.57 -18.40 -2.27
N GLY A 481 -4.95 -18.42 -1.09
CA GLY A 481 -3.70 -17.73 -0.74
C GLY A 481 -3.60 -16.23 -0.97
N CYS A 482 -4.65 -15.56 -1.44
CA CYS A 482 -4.66 -14.13 -1.67
C CYS A 482 -4.64 -13.51 -0.29
N MET A 483 -3.47 -12.99 0.08
CA MET A 483 -3.23 -12.27 1.31
C MET A 483 -4.47 -11.43 1.62
N LYS A 484 -5.27 -11.82 2.64
CA LYS A 484 -5.80 -10.78 3.53
C LYS A 484 -4.58 -9.93 3.80
N PRO A 485 -4.52 -8.66 3.36
CA PRO A 485 -3.36 -7.84 3.68
C PRO A 485 -3.21 -7.99 5.18
N LYS A 486 -2.12 -8.63 5.62
CA LYS A 486 -1.85 -8.81 7.04
C LYS A 486 -1.95 -7.41 7.60
N ARG A 487 -3.05 -7.08 8.28
CA ARG A 487 -3.11 -5.99 9.24
C ARG A 487 -2.18 -6.45 10.36
N ARG A 488 -0.87 -6.34 10.10
CA ARG A 488 0.16 -6.30 11.12
C ARG A 488 0.05 -4.89 11.69
N ASP A 489 -0.93 -4.72 12.55
CA ASP A 489 -0.77 -3.88 13.73
C ASP A 489 -1.32 -4.69 14.88
N ASN A 490 -0.48 -4.83 15.90
CA ASN A 490 -0.64 -5.73 17.02
C ASN A 490 -1.81 -5.31 17.93
N ASN A 491 -2.46 -6.34 18.48
CA ASN A 491 -3.16 -6.39 19.77
C ASN A 491 -4.54 -5.72 19.90
N SER A 492 -5.46 -6.50 20.46
CA SER A 492 -6.84 -6.23 20.90
C SER A 492 -7.88 -5.91 19.80
N SER A 493 -8.48 -6.95 19.20
CA SER A 493 -9.77 -6.80 18.53
C SER A 493 -10.87 -6.64 19.60
N GLY A 494 -11.23 -5.39 19.90
CA GLY A 494 -12.39 -5.08 20.74
C GLY A 494 -13.70 -5.26 19.96
N PRO A 495 -14.86 -5.38 20.64
CA PRO A 495 -16.17 -5.48 19.97
C PRO A 495 -16.49 -4.28 19.04
N GLY A 496 -15.89 -3.11 19.26
CA GLY A 496 -16.05 -1.93 18.40
C GLY A 496 -15.38 -2.03 17.02
N ASP A 497 -14.31 -2.82 16.85
CA ASP A 497 -13.62 -2.96 15.56
C ASP A 497 -14.42 -3.80 14.55
N VAL A 498 -15.25 -4.72 15.05
CA VAL A 498 -16.12 -5.56 14.23
C VAL A 498 -17.30 -4.73 13.69
N GLU A 499 -17.87 -3.86 14.52
CA GLU A 499 -18.97 -2.99 14.13
C GLU A 499 -18.54 -1.94 13.10
N LEU A 500 -17.35 -1.35 13.28
CA LEU A 500 -16.71 -0.48 12.28
C LEU A 500 -16.47 -1.21 10.95
N SER A 501 -16.07 -2.49 10.98
CA SER A 501 -15.86 -3.28 9.76
C SER A 501 -17.16 -3.54 8.99
N ILE A 502 -18.27 -3.74 9.69
CA ILE A 502 -19.59 -3.98 9.06
C ILE A 502 -20.14 -2.68 8.47
N ALA A 503 -19.99 -1.56 9.18
CA ALA A 503 -20.42 -0.25 8.68
C ALA A 503 -19.66 0.17 7.40
N GLU A 504 -18.35 -0.06 7.36
CA GLU A 504 -17.53 0.19 6.16
C GLU A 504 -17.97 -0.67 4.97
N GLU A 505 -18.27 -1.96 5.20
CA GLU A 505 -18.73 -2.85 4.14
C GLU A 505 -20.08 -2.41 3.56
N ARG A 506 -21.01 -1.95 4.41
CA ARG A 506 -22.30 -1.39 3.96
C ARG A 506 -22.12 -0.12 3.13
N SER A 507 -21.23 0.79 3.55
CA SER A 507 -20.94 2.02 2.80
C SER A 507 -20.30 1.69 1.44
N ASN A 508 -19.39 0.71 1.39
CA ASN A 508 -18.83 0.23 0.13
C ASN A 508 -19.89 -0.34 -0.81
N ASP A 509 -20.79 -1.19 -0.32
CA ASP A 509 -21.86 -1.78 -1.13
C ASP A 509 -22.86 -0.73 -1.63
N GLU A 510 -23.18 0.27 -0.82
CA GLU A 510 -24.06 1.37 -1.21
C GLU A 510 -23.43 2.21 -2.33
N TRP A 511 -22.14 2.57 -2.19
CA TRP A 511 -21.40 3.27 -3.24
C TRP A 511 -21.34 2.47 -4.53
N GLU A 512 -20.99 1.18 -4.44
CA GLU A 512 -20.89 0.29 -5.60
C GLU A 512 -22.22 0.21 -6.35
N ARG A 513 -23.36 0.11 -5.64
CA ARG A 513 -24.70 0.14 -6.25
C ARG A 513 -25.00 1.47 -6.93
N LYS A 514 -24.75 2.61 -6.28
CA LYS A 514 -25.00 3.95 -6.86
C LYS A 514 -24.18 4.15 -8.14
N MET A 515 -22.90 3.80 -8.08
CA MET A 515 -21.98 3.93 -9.21
C MET A 515 -22.34 2.99 -10.36
N ALA A 516 -22.57 1.70 -10.07
CA ALA A 516 -22.93 0.72 -11.09
C ALA A 516 -24.26 1.09 -11.77
N PHE A 517 -25.24 1.61 -11.01
CA PHE A 517 -26.47 2.12 -11.57
C PHE A 517 -26.21 3.25 -12.56
N VAL A 518 -25.42 4.26 -12.20
CA VAL A 518 -25.09 5.38 -13.09
C VAL A 518 -24.37 4.90 -14.36
N LEU A 519 -23.33 4.08 -14.20
CA LEU A 519 -22.54 3.59 -15.32
C LEU A 519 -23.35 2.71 -16.30
N ALA A 520 -24.17 1.78 -15.77
CA ALA A 520 -24.95 0.86 -16.60
C ALA A 520 -26.20 1.50 -17.20
N SER A 521 -26.84 2.43 -16.49
CA SER A 521 -28.07 3.12 -16.92
C SER A 521 -27.86 4.16 -18.01
N HIS A 522 -26.64 4.71 -18.12
CA HIS A 522 -26.33 5.78 -19.06
C HIS A 522 -26.66 5.36 -20.51
N ASN A 523 -27.55 6.12 -21.14
CA ASN A 523 -28.04 5.88 -22.50
C ASN A 523 -28.43 4.40 -22.77
N PHE A 524 -29.06 3.73 -21.79
CA PHE A 524 -29.50 2.33 -21.90
C PHE A 524 -28.36 1.32 -22.13
N GLY A 525 -27.21 1.51 -21.46
CA GLY A 525 -26.13 0.52 -21.45
C GLY A 525 -25.13 0.64 -22.59
N LEU A 526 -25.00 1.81 -23.22
CA LEU A 526 -24.01 2.06 -24.27
C LEU A 526 -22.57 1.72 -23.85
N LEU A 527 -22.26 1.77 -22.55
CA LEU A 527 -20.96 1.42 -22.00
C LEU A 527 -20.51 -0.02 -22.32
N PHE A 528 -21.44 -0.96 -22.51
CA PHE A 528 -21.08 -2.35 -22.76
C PHE A 528 -20.43 -2.57 -24.14
N GLU A 529 -20.72 -1.74 -25.15
CA GLU A 529 -20.11 -1.88 -26.47
C GLU A 529 -18.61 -1.50 -26.48
N PRO A 530 -18.18 -0.32 -25.98
CA PRO A 530 -16.76 -0.01 -25.85
C PRO A 530 -16.00 -0.99 -24.93
N LEU A 531 -16.63 -1.47 -23.84
CA LEU A 531 -16.03 -2.49 -22.98
C LEU A 531 -15.79 -3.79 -23.75
N ALA A 532 -16.76 -4.26 -24.54
CA ALA A 532 -16.62 -5.44 -25.38
C ALA A 532 -15.50 -5.28 -26.42
N LYS A 533 -15.34 -4.09 -27.02
CA LYS A 533 -14.20 -3.78 -27.90
C LYS A 533 -12.86 -3.87 -27.14
N GLY A 534 -12.82 -3.38 -25.90
CA GLY A 534 -11.65 -3.48 -25.01
C GLY A 534 -11.24 -4.91 -24.70
N LEU A 535 -12.20 -5.85 -24.60
CA LEU A 535 -11.92 -7.29 -24.42
C LEU A 535 -11.19 -7.93 -25.61
N LYS A 536 -11.24 -7.31 -26.80
CA LYS A 536 -10.50 -7.77 -28.00
C LYS A 536 -9.14 -7.07 -28.17
N SER A 537 -8.77 -6.19 -27.23
CA SER A 537 -7.55 -5.39 -27.34
C SER A 537 -6.29 -6.24 -27.20
N LYS A 538 -5.24 -5.85 -27.91
CA LYS A 538 -3.88 -6.40 -27.74
C LYS A 538 -3.15 -5.82 -26.53
N TYR A 539 -3.61 -4.68 -26.01
CA TYR A 539 -3.01 -4.03 -24.85
C TYR A 539 -3.51 -4.71 -23.56
N ALA A 540 -2.62 -5.40 -22.86
CA ALA A 540 -2.97 -6.14 -21.64
C ALA A 540 -3.63 -5.25 -20.56
N ALA A 541 -3.17 -4.00 -20.41
CA ALA A 541 -3.77 -3.05 -19.46
C ALA A 541 -5.23 -2.70 -19.82
N LEU A 542 -5.51 -2.44 -21.11
CA LEU A 542 -6.86 -2.16 -21.59
C LEU A 542 -7.77 -3.39 -21.43
N PHE A 543 -7.27 -4.57 -21.85
CA PHE A 543 -7.99 -5.83 -21.69
C PHE A 543 -8.36 -6.08 -20.22
N SER A 544 -7.39 -6.01 -19.31
CA SER A 544 -7.59 -6.27 -17.88
C SER A 544 -8.60 -5.29 -17.26
N ALA A 545 -8.46 -4.00 -17.53
CA ALA A 545 -9.36 -2.99 -16.97
C ALA A 545 -10.79 -3.12 -17.51
N CYS A 546 -10.96 -3.37 -18.82
CA CYS A 546 -12.27 -3.63 -19.42
C CYS A 546 -12.88 -4.93 -18.92
N PHE A 547 -12.09 -5.98 -18.75
CA PHE A 547 -12.55 -7.29 -18.28
C PHE A 547 -13.07 -7.25 -16.85
N VAL A 548 -12.32 -6.61 -15.94
CA VAL A 548 -12.77 -6.40 -14.55
C VAL A 548 -14.02 -5.52 -14.52
N SER A 549 -14.05 -4.42 -15.28
CA SER A 549 -15.21 -3.51 -15.34
C SER A 549 -16.46 -4.18 -15.91
N ALA A 550 -16.33 -4.95 -17.00
CA ALA A 550 -17.43 -5.68 -17.62
C ALA A 550 -17.99 -6.75 -16.69
N THR A 551 -17.11 -7.50 -16.01
CA THR A 551 -17.51 -8.54 -15.04
C THR A 551 -18.22 -7.91 -13.84
N TRP A 552 -17.67 -6.81 -13.31
CA TRP A 552 -18.27 -6.06 -12.21
C TRP A 552 -19.68 -5.56 -12.54
N LEU A 553 -19.83 -4.83 -13.66
CA LEU A 553 -21.11 -4.26 -14.05
C LEU A 553 -22.14 -5.35 -14.37
N SER A 554 -21.74 -6.43 -15.06
CA SER A 554 -22.62 -7.57 -15.35
C SER A 554 -23.16 -8.21 -14.07
N HIS A 555 -22.28 -8.42 -13.07
CA HIS A 555 -22.70 -8.94 -11.78
C HIS A 555 -23.66 -7.98 -11.06
N MET A 556 -23.38 -6.67 -11.09
CA MET A 556 -24.21 -5.67 -10.42
C MET A 556 -25.61 -5.55 -11.00
N LEU A 557 -25.82 -5.83 -12.29
CA LEU A 557 -27.14 -5.83 -12.91
C LEU A 557 -28.11 -6.86 -12.28
N LYS A 558 -27.61 -7.92 -11.61
CA LYS A 558 -28.44 -8.85 -10.83
C LYS A 558 -28.96 -8.25 -9.52
N VAL A 559 -28.24 -7.27 -8.97
CA VAL A 559 -28.53 -6.65 -7.67
C VAL A 559 -29.37 -5.38 -7.85
N LEU A 560 -29.21 -4.71 -8.99
CA LEU A 560 -29.95 -3.52 -9.35
C LEU A 560 -31.40 -3.87 -9.76
N PRO A 561 -32.34 -2.91 -9.67
CA PRO A 561 -33.70 -3.12 -10.17
C PRO A 561 -33.68 -3.42 -11.67
N ASP A 562 -34.60 -4.28 -12.11
CA ASP A 562 -34.70 -4.67 -13.51
C ASP A 562 -35.08 -3.45 -14.37
N THR A 563 -34.14 -3.04 -15.22
CA THR A 563 -34.26 -1.91 -16.15
C THR A 563 -34.26 -2.37 -17.60
N GLY A 564 -34.24 -3.68 -17.88
CA GLY A 564 -34.08 -4.23 -19.23
C GLY A 564 -32.66 -4.10 -19.81
N ILE A 565 -31.72 -3.52 -19.06
CA ILE A 565 -30.33 -3.30 -19.49
C ILE A 565 -29.52 -4.60 -19.50
N LEU A 566 -29.97 -5.62 -18.75
CA LEU A 566 -29.33 -6.93 -18.71
C LEU A 566 -29.27 -7.59 -20.10
N ASP A 567 -30.27 -7.35 -20.95
CA ASP A 567 -30.27 -7.86 -22.33
C ASP A 567 -29.24 -7.17 -23.22
N ALA A 568 -29.05 -5.85 -23.06
CA ALA A 568 -28.00 -5.12 -23.77
C ALA A 568 -26.61 -5.63 -23.37
N ALA A 569 -26.40 -5.85 -22.06
CA ALA A 569 -25.17 -6.43 -21.55
C ALA A 569 -24.93 -7.85 -22.08
N ARG A 570 -25.98 -8.69 -22.14
CA ARG A 570 -25.91 -10.06 -22.65
C ARG A 570 -25.43 -10.09 -24.10
N VAL A 571 -26.05 -9.28 -24.97
CA VAL A 571 -25.71 -9.21 -26.41
C VAL A 571 -24.26 -8.76 -26.62
N CYS A 572 -23.77 -7.83 -25.80
CA CYS A 572 -22.41 -7.31 -25.93
C CYS A 572 -21.34 -8.24 -25.34
N LEU A 573 -21.60 -8.86 -24.18
CA LEU A 573 -20.55 -9.45 -23.34
C LEU A 573 -20.57 -10.98 -23.24
N LEU A 574 -21.72 -11.65 -23.37
CA LEU A 574 -21.82 -13.08 -23.07
C LEU A 574 -20.89 -13.94 -23.93
N ASP A 575 -20.85 -13.70 -25.25
CA ASP A 575 -19.96 -14.39 -26.19
C ASP A 575 -18.48 -14.22 -25.82
N HIS A 576 -18.09 -13.01 -25.40
CA HIS A 576 -16.72 -12.71 -24.97
C HIS A 576 -16.38 -13.45 -23.67
N PHE A 577 -17.29 -13.49 -22.68
CA PHE A 577 -17.03 -14.23 -21.45
C PHE A 577 -16.88 -15.73 -21.71
N VAL A 578 -17.73 -16.33 -22.54
CA VAL A 578 -17.60 -17.75 -22.92
C VAL A 578 -16.28 -18.00 -23.64
N SER A 579 -15.92 -17.15 -24.61
CA SER A 579 -14.66 -17.26 -25.34
C SER A 579 -13.44 -17.18 -24.40
N ILE A 580 -13.40 -16.19 -23.49
CA ILE A 580 -12.32 -16.05 -22.51
C ILE A 580 -12.27 -17.27 -21.58
N PHE A 581 -13.41 -17.74 -21.08
CA PHE A 581 -13.50 -18.89 -20.19
C PHE A 581 -12.94 -20.18 -20.81
N VAL A 582 -13.23 -20.40 -22.09
CA VAL A 582 -12.78 -21.60 -22.83
C VAL A 582 -11.31 -21.50 -23.24
N THR A 583 -10.81 -20.30 -23.56
CA THR A 583 -9.48 -20.11 -24.14
C THR A 583 -8.36 -19.86 -23.13
N THR A 584 -8.63 -19.15 -22.02
CA THR A 584 -7.58 -18.80 -21.06
C THR A 584 -7.12 -20.02 -20.27
N THR A 585 -5.85 -20.03 -19.86
CA THR A 585 -5.30 -21.01 -18.92
C THR A 585 -5.21 -20.46 -17.49
N ASP A 586 -5.37 -19.14 -17.31
CA ASP A 586 -5.32 -18.50 -16.00
C ASP A 586 -6.61 -18.78 -15.22
N ILE A 587 -6.46 -19.42 -14.06
CA ILE A 587 -7.55 -19.80 -13.17
C ILE A 587 -8.32 -18.58 -12.67
N GLU A 588 -7.64 -17.45 -12.39
CA GLU A 588 -8.32 -16.22 -11.95
C GLU A 588 -9.16 -15.62 -13.06
N GLU A 589 -8.66 -15.60 -14.29
CA GLU A 589 -9.42 -15.10 -15.44
C GLU A 589 -10.61 -16.01 -15.76
N LYS A 590 -10.44 -17.34 -15.67
CA LYS A 590 -11.57 -18.28 -15.77
C LYS A 590 -12.61 -18.00 -14.67
N ALA A 591 -12.18 -17.76 -13.44
CA ALA A 591 -13.09 -17.48 -12.33
C ALA A 591 -13.87 -16.16 -12.52
N LEU A 592 -13.23 -15.11 -13.04
CA LEU A 592 -13.91 -13.85 -13.37
C LEU A 592 -14.87 -14.02 -14.54
N ALA A 593 -14.46 -14.72 -15.61
CA ALA A 593 -15.33 -15.02 -16.74
C ALA A 593 -16.55 -15.85 -16.31
N LEU A 594 -16.36 -16.80 -15.39
CA LEU A 594 -17.44 -17.56 -14.76
C LEU A 594 -18.44 -16.65 -14.03
N LEU A 595 -17.97 -15.68 -13.26
CA LEU A 595 -18.85 -14.71 -12.58
C LEU A 595 -19.66 -13.87 -13.59
N GLY A 596 -19.01 -13.45 -14.68
CA GLY A 596 -19.65 -12.77 -15.80
C GLY A 596 -20.72 -13.63 -16.45
N MET A 597 -20.40 -14.87 -16.83
CA MET A 597 -21.34 -15.82 -17.45
C MET A 597 -22.51 -16.15 -16.52
N ASN A 598 -22.24 -16.39 -15.24
CA ASN A 598 -23.27 -16.66 -14.25
C ASN A 598 -24.30 -15.52 -14.17
N SER A 599 -23.90 -14.29 -14.50
CA SER A 599 -24.81 -13.13 -14.50
C SER A 599 -26.01 -13.28 -15.45
N PHE A 600 -25.89 -14.12 -16.48
CA PHE A 600 -26.93 -14.32 -17.50
C PHE A 600 -27.66 -15.67 -17.41
N VAL A 601 -27.30 -16.52 -16.46
CA VAL A 601 -27.84 -17.89 -16.33
C VAL A 601 -29.35 -17.93 -16.03
N HIS A 602 -29.87 -16.94 -15.31
CA HIS A 602 -31.30 -16.88 -14.97
C HIS A 602 -32.18 -16.29 -16.10
N GLN A 603 -31.58 -15.81 -17.20
CA GLN A 603 -32.33 -15.36 -18.37
C GLN A 603 -32.53 -16.53 -19.34
N PRO A 604 -33.75 -16.76 -19.88
CA PRO A 604 -34.01 -17.85 -20.82
C PRO A 604 -33.08 -17.84 -22.04
N GLU A 605 -32.87 -16.67 -22.65
CA GLU A 605 -32.01 -16.50 -23.83
C GLU A 605 -30.53 -16.67 -23.49
N GLY A 606 -30.12 -16.26 -22.29
CA GLY A 606 -28.76 -16.45 -21.79
C GLY A 606 -28.46 -17.92 -21.53
N LEU A 607 -29.37 -18.62 -20.86
CA LEU A 607 -29.29 -20.06 -20.62
C LEU A 607 -29.29 -20.85 -21.93
N GLN A 608 -30.13 -20.49 -22.91
CA GLN A 608 -30.15 -21.14 -24.22
C GLN A 608 -28.80 -21.01 -24.96
N TYR A 609 -28.18 -19.82 -24.92
CA TYR A 609 -26.87 -19.59 -25.52
C TYR A 609 -25.76 -20.37 -24.81
N LEU A 610 -25.75 -20.37 -23.47
CA LEU A 610 -24.82 -21.17 -22.68
C LEU A 610 -25.00 -22.68 -22.95
N SER A 611 -26.25 -23.13 -23.06
CA SER A 611 -26.60 -24.53 -23.34
C SER A 611 -26.14 -24.98 -24.74
N SER A 612 -26.05 -24.05 -25.68
CA SER A 612 -25.54 -24.33 -27.03
C SER A 612 -24.02 -24.58 -27.04
N ASN A 613 -23.29 -24.02 -26.07
CA ASN A 613 -21.83 -24.15 -25.90
C ASN A 613 -21.44 -25.09 -24.74
N THR A 614 -22.36 -25.92 -24.25
CA THR A 614 -22.20 -26.74 -23.03
C THR A 614 -20.92 -27.57 -23.05
N LYS A 615 -20.59 -28.23 -24.15
CA LYS A 615 -19.43 -29.14 -24.22
C LYS A 615 -18.10 -28.46 -23.87
N ASP A 616 -17.88 -27.25 -24.37
CA ASP A 616 -16.64 -26.51 -24.13
C ASP A 616 -16.60 -25.89 -22.73
N ILE A 617 -17.75 -25.41 -22.24
CA ILE A 617 -17.92 -24.83 -20.90
C ILE A 617 -17.76 -25.91 -19.82
N MET A 618 -18.27 -27.12 -20.05
CA MET A 618 -18.23 -28.24 -19.12
C MET A 618 -16.81 -28.59 -18.66
N ARG A 619 -15.85 -28.60 -19.59
CA ARG A 619 -14.44 -28.86 -19.28
C ARG A 619 -13.89 -27.82 -18.29
N GLY A 620 -14.09 -26.54 -18.57
CA GLY A 620 -13.62 -25.45 -17.70
C GLY A 620 -14.31 -25.44 -16.34
N LEU A 621 -15.60 -25.77 -16.29
CA LEU A 621 -16.34 -25.87 -15.03
C LEU A 621 -15.89 -27.06 -14.18
N LYS A 622 -15.61 -28.22 -14.79
CA LYS A 622 -15.03 -29.39 -14.10
C LYS A 622 -13.67 -29.04 -13.45
N GLU A 623 -12.83 -28.28 -14.16
CA GLU A 623 -11.55 -27.79 -13.63
C GLU A 623 -11.72 -26.84 -12.42
N LEU A 624 -12.70 -25.92 -12.49
CA LEU A 624 -12.92 -24.93 -11.43
C LEU A 624 -13.74 -25.44 -10.24
N ARG A 625 -14.44 -26.58 -10.35
CA ARG A 625 -15.35 -27.13 -9.33
C ARG A 625 -14.74 -27.17 -7.92
N ARG A 626 -13.44 -27.46 -7.81
CA ARG A 626 -12.74 -27.53 -6.51
C ARG A 626 -12.28 -26.18 -5.96
N SER A 627 -12.22 -25.16 -6.81
CA SER A 627 -11.68 -23.84 -6.48
C SER A 627 -12.77 -22.81 -6.18
N THR A 628 -13.98 -23.00 -6.71
CA THR A 628 -15.09 -22.07 -6.56
C THR A 628 -16.41 -22.81 -6.37
N ALA A 629 -17.19 -22.40 -5.36
CA ALA A 629 -18.56 -22.90 -5.18
C ALA A 629 -19.46 -22.51 -6.37
N LEU A 630 -19.16 -21.37 -7.02
CA LEU A 630 -19.93 -20.90 -8.16
C LEU A 630 -19.84 -21.84 -9.38
N ALA A 631 -18.69 -22.50 -9.59
CA ALA A 631 -18.55 -23.45 -10.68
C ALA A 631 -19.49 -24.65 -10.48
N PHE A 632 -19.63 -25.12 -9.24
CA PHE A 632 -20.55 -26.20 -8.90
C PHE A 632 -22.02 -25.81 -9.12
N GLU A 633 -22.44 -24.63 -8.67
CA GLU A 633 -23.81 -24.15 -8.92
C GLU A 633 -24.10 -24.02 -10.42
N MET A 634 -23.15 -23.49 -11.20
CA MET A 634 -23.33 -23.35 -12.64
C MET A 634 -23.36 -24.70 -13.37
N LEU A 635 -22.57 -25.69 -12.93
CA LEU A 635 -22.66 -27.07 -13.40
C LEU A 635 -24.06 -27.64 -13.18
N LYS A 636 -24.63 -27.43 -12.00
CA LYS A 636 -25.97 -27.90 -11.65
C LYS A 636 -27.03 -27.28 -12.54
N VAL A 637 -27.02 -25.95 -12.72
CA VAL A 637 -28.03 -25.26 -13.54
C VAL A 637 -27.96 -25.67 -15.01
N LEU A 638 -26.76 -25.83 -15.58
CA LEU A 638 -26.63 -26.28 -16.98
C LEU A 638 -27.08 -27.72 -17.19
N CYS A 639 -27.04 -28.56 -16.16
CA CYS A 639 -27.48 -29.96 -16.22
C CYS A 639 -28.93 -30.17 -15.70
N GLU A 640 -29.57 -29.18 -15.11
CA GLU A 640 -30.99 -29.19 -14.72
C GLU A 640 -31.88 -29.08 -15.98
N GLY A 641 -31.93 -30.16 -16.76
CA GLY A 641 -32.71 -30.23 -18.00
C GLY A 641 -32.38 -31.46 -18.85
N GLU A 642 -31.20 -32.07 -18.66
CA GLU A 642 -30.83 -33.32 -19.29
C GLU A 642 -31.14 -34.49 -18.35
N GLU A 643 -32.04 -35.39 -18.76
CA GLU A 643 -32.43 -36.59 -17.97
C GLU A 643 -31.28 -37.58 -17.72
N SER A 644 -30.06 -37.32 -18.19
CA SER A 644 -28.89 -38.17 -17.95
C SER A 644 -27.90 -37.53 -17.00
N SER A 645 -28.09 -37.75 -15.70
CA SER A 645 -27.03 -37.62 -14.68
C SER A 645 -25.77 -38.44 -15.00
N ALA A 646 -25.83 -39.33 -16.01
CA ALA A 646 -24.73 -40.15 -16.50
C ALA A 646 -23.65 -39.35 -17.27
N GLU A 647 -23.96 -38.24 -17.96
CA GLU A 647 -22.93 -37.44 -18.66
C GLU A 647 -22.10 -36.60 -17.68
N LEU A 648 -22.73 -36.06 -16.63
CA LEU A 648 -22.08 -35.27 -15.58
C LEU A 648 -20.98 -36.07 -14.86
N TRP A 649 -21.21 -37.36 -14.66
CA TRP A 649 -20.34 -38.27 -13.92
C TRP A 649 -19.73 -39.38 -14.79
N SER A 650 -19.33 -39.05 -16.02
CA SER A 650 -18.72 -40.02 -16.93
C SER A 650 -17.29 -40.38 -16.50
N HIS A 651 -17.07 -41.63 -16.09
CA HIS A 651 -15.73 -42.12 -15.77
C HIS A 651 -15.05 -42.73 -17.00
N GLN A 652 -13.80 -42.35 -17.25
CA GLN A 652 -12.96 -42.93 -18.29
C GLN A 652 -11.84 -43.78 -17.67
N GLU A 653 -11.58 -44.96 -18.24
CA GLU A 653 -10.44 -45.78 -17.82
C GLU A 653 -9.15 -45.05 -18.19
N LEU A 654 -8.38 -44.65 -17.17
CA LEU A 654 -7.12 -43.94 -17.35
C LEU A 654 -5.97 -44.91 -17.60
N PHE A 655 -5.92 -45.99 -16.83
CA PHE A 655 -4.86 -47.00 -16.92
C PHE A 655 -5.33 -48.36 -16.39
N LEU A 656 -4.70 -49.42 -16.92
CA LEU A 656 -4.83 -50.80 -16.46
C LEU A 656 -3.44 -51.45 -16.43
N VAL A 657 -3.09 -52.05 -15.29
CA VAL A 657 -1.85 -52.78 -15.11
C VAL A 657 -2.14 -54.20 -14.61
N ASP A 658 -1.55 -55.20 -15.26
CA ASP A 658 -1.67 -56.60 -14.89
C ASP A 658 -0.47 -57.04 -14.03
N CYS A 659 -0.69 -57.22 -12.73
CA CYS A 659 0.27 -57.73 -11.75
C CYS A 659 -0.06 -59.18 -11.31
N SER A 660 -0.79 -59.95 -12.12
CA SER A 660 -1.21 -61.32 -11.80
C SER A 660 -0.07 -62.26 -11.37
N LYS A 661 1.17 -62.01 -11.82
CA LYS A 661 2.37 -62.76 -11.40
C LYS A 661 2.67 -62.66 -9.90
N ASN A 662 2.28 -61.56 -9.25
CA ASN A 662 2.44 -61.31 -7.82
C ASN A 662 1.19 -61.74 -7.00
N GLY A 663 0.19 -62.31 -7.68
CA GLY A 663 -1.08 -62.74 -7.10
C GLY A 663 -2.06 -61.60 -6.83
N GLU A 664 -2.95 -61.77 -5.85
CA GLU A 664 -4.06 -60.83 -5.59
C GLU A 664 -3.54 -59.47 -5.12
N VAL A 665 -4.18 -58.37 -5.55
CA VAL A 665 -3.95 -57.04 -4.98
C VAL A 665 -4.85 -56.88 -3.76
N LEU A 666 -4.27 -56.93 -2.57
CA LEU A 666 -5.04 -56.97 -1.31
C LEU A 666 -5.25 -55.58 -0.71
N SER A 667 -4.36 -54.63 -1.03
CA SER A 667 -4.45 -53.26 -0.53
C SER A 667 -3.83 -52.28 -1.51
N ILE A 668 -4.42 -51.09 -1.59
CA ILE A 668 -3.92 -49.97 -2.39
C ILE A 668 -4.01 -48.70 -1.54
N ALA A 669 -3.03 -47.82 -1.69
CA ALA A 669 -3.06 -46.48 -1.17
C ALA A 669 -2.60 -45.48 -2.25
N TYR A 670 -3.14 -44.26 -2.22
CA TYR A 670 -2.80 -43.19 -3.15
C TYR A 670 -2.25 -42.01 -2.35
N LEU A 671 -1.10 -41.46 -2.75
CA LEU A 671 -0.50 -40.29 -2.12
C LEU A 671 0.36 -39.52 -3.12
N LYS A 672 0.24 -38.19 -3.21
CA LYS A 672 1.14 -37.34 -4.01
C LYS A 672 1.41 -37.85 -5.44
N GLU A 673 0.36 -38.21 -6.19
CA GLU A 673 0.45 -38.78 -7.55
C GLU A 673 1.21 -40.12 -7.64
N GLN A 674 1.35 -40.82 -6.52
CA GLN A 674 1.88 -42.18 -6.44
C GLN A 674 0.84 -43.17 -5.97
N ILE A 675 0.84 -44.35 -6.60
CA ILE A 675 0.00 -45.49 -6.21
C ILE A 675 0.89 -46.54 -5.58
N ILE A 676 0.55 -46.93 -4.36
CA ILE A 676 1.24 -47.98 -3.62
C ILE A 676 0.31 -49.17 -3.53
N SER A 677 0.78 -50.34 -3.96
CA SER A 677 -0.01 -51.56 -4.02
C SER A 677 0.67 -52.69 -3.25
N GLY A 678 -0.11 -53.41 -2.44
CA GLY A 678 0.33 -54.56 -1.65
C GLY A 678 -0.28 -55.86 -2.18
N HIS A 679 0.57 -56.86 -2.42
CA HIS A 679 0.22 -58.10 -3.11
C HIS A 679 0.22 -59.32 -2.18
N SER A 680 -0.43 -60.40 -2.64
CA SER A 680 -0.55 -61.66 -1.88
C SER A 680 0.76 -62.45 -1.72
N ASP A 681 1.75 -62.22 -2.57
CA ASP A 681 3.10 -62.81 -2.50
C ASP A 681 4.05 -62.08 -1.53
N GLY A 682 3.59 -60.99 -0.90
CA GLY A 682 4.40 -60.14 -0.03
C GLY A 682 5.08 -58.95 -0.73
N THR A 683 4.86 -58.79 -2.03
CA THR A 683 5.41 -57.69 -2.81
C THR A 683 4.65 -56.39 -2.55
N ILE A 684 5.38 -55.27 -2.47
CA ILE A 684 4.86 -53.91 -2.51
C ILE A 684 5.41 -53.22 -3.75
N LYS A 685 4.53 -52.66 -4.58
CA LYS A 685 4.90 -51.89 -5.77
C LYS A 685 4.47 -50.44 -5.64
N VAL A 686 5.35 -49.53 -6.08
CA VAL A 686 5.12 -48.09 -6.12
C VAL A 686 5.11 -47.64 -7.57
N TRP A 687 4.05 -46.94 -7.95
CA TRP A 687 3.82 -46.47 -9.30
C TRP A 687 3.73 -44.95 -9.31
N SER A 688 4.38 -44.30 -10.27
CA SER A 688 4.13 -42.89 -10.60
C SER A 688 2.99 -42.79 -11.58
N VAL A 689 2.06 -41.86 -11.35
CA VAL A 689 0.99 -41.52 -12.28
C VAL A 689 1.52 -40.48 -13.27
N GLY A 690 1.71 -40.87 -14.54
CA GLY A 690 2.23 -40.01 -15.61
C GLY A 690 1.27 -39.96 -16.79
N GLY A 691 0.23 -39.13 -16.71
CA GLY A 691 -0.82 -39.07 -17.74
C GLY A 691 -1.65 -40.36 -17.79
N THR A 692 -1.75 -40.99 -18.96
CA THR A 692 -2.50 -42.24 -19.18
C THR A 692 -1.72 -43.52 -18.83
N ASN A 693 -0.46 -43.40 -18.40
CA ASN A 693 0.37 -44.55 -18.09
C ASN A 693 0.84 -44.53 -16.63
N LEU A 694 0.88 -45.74 -16.03
CA LEU A 694 1.58 -45.96 -14.77
C LEU A 694 3.02 -46.38 -15.03
N HIS A 695 3.95 -45.68 -14.41
CA HIS A 695 5.36 -46.04 -14.42
C HIS A 695 5.73 -46.72 -13.11
N LEU A 696 6.19 -47.97 -13.17
CA LEU A 696 6.71 -48.67 -12.00
C LEU A 696 7.98 -47.97 -11.54
N LEU A 697 7.95 -47.34 -10.37
CA LEU A 697 9.11 -46.70 -9.76
C LEU A 697 9.94 -47.75 -9.00
N GLN A 698 9.25 -48.61 -8.24
CA GLN A 698 9.91 -49.55 -7.35
C GLN A 698 9.07 -50.80 -7.10
N GLU A 699 9.74 -51.94 -6.98
CA GLU A 699 9.19 -53.21 -6.53
C GLU A 699 10.05 -53.74 -5.38
N THR A 700 9.42 -54.06 -4.25
CA THR A 700 10.10 -54.60 -3.07
C THR A 700 9.33 -55.78 -2.51
N GLN A 701 10.03 -56.88 -2.20
CA GLN A 701 9.45 -58.05 -1.55
C GLN A 701 10.14 -58.27 -0.20
N GLU A 702 9.84 -57.39 0.75
CA GLU A 702 10.38 -57.52 2.11
C GLU A 702 9.49 -58.35 3.05
N HIS A 703 8.19 -58.44 2.74
CA HIS A 703 7.28 -59.30 3.48
C HIS A 703 7.36 -60.73 2.96
N SER A 704 7.28 -61.71 3.88
CA SER A 704 7.35 -63.13 3.52
C SER A 704 5.99 -63.75 3.17
N LYS A 705 4.91 -62.99 3.38
CA LYS A 705 3.52 -63.36 3.07
C LYS A 705 2.73 -62.11 2.65
N GLY A 706 1.51 -62.33 2.14
CA GLY A 706 0.65 -61.28 1.60
C GLY A 706 0.50 -60.03 2.47
N VAL A 707 0.64 -58.87 1.83
CA VAL A 707 0.45 -57.54 2.42
C VAL A 707 -1.03 -57.19 2.36
N THR A 708 -1.72 -57.33 3.48
CA THR A 708 -3.19 -57.24 3.52
C THR A 708 -3.71 -55.83 3.70
N SER A 709 -2.86 -54.89 4.14
CA SER A 709 -3.29 -53.54 4.46
C SER A 709 -2.12 -52.56 4.38
N LEU A 710 -2.41 -51.39 3.84
CA LEU A 710 -1.52 -50.24 3.75
C LEU A 710 -2.21 -49.06 4.43
N ALA A 711 -1.49 -48.38 5.32
CA ALA A 711 -1.97 -47.20 6.02
C ALA A 711 -0.93 -46.07 5.89
N ILE A 712 -1.39 -44.86 5.58
CA ILE A 712 -0.52 -43.69 5.37
C ILE A 712 -0.75 -42.67 6.48
N ILE A 713 0.33 -42.10 6.99
CA ILE A 713 0.30 -40.86 7.78
C ILE A 713 1.01 -39.78 6.99
N GLU A 714 0.22 -38.92 6.33
CA GLU A 714 0.72 -37.88 5.43
C GLU A 714 1.64 -36.89 6.14
N SER A 715 1.28 -36.48 7.37
CA SER A 715 2.06 -35.50 8.14
C SER A 715 3.48 -35.96 8.49
N GLU A 716 3.73 -37.27 8.45
CA GLU A 716 5.04 -37.85 8.77
C GLU A 716 5.71 -38.47 7.54
N GLU A 717 5.08 -38.41 6.36
CA GLU A 717 5.55 -39.06 5.12
C GLU A 717 5.90 -40.54 5.35
N LYS A 718 5.05 -41.24 6.10
CA LYS A 718 5.25 -42.66 6.43
C LYS A 718 4.12 -43.52 5.91
N LEU A 719 4.50 -44.65 5.35
CA LEU A 719 3.62 -45.75 5.01
C LEU A 719 3.82 -46.89 6.01
N TYR A 720 2.73 -47.54 6.40
CA TYR A 720 2.73 -48.71 7.25
C TYR A 720 2.09 -49.87 6.48
N SER A 721 2.81 -50.99 6.37
CA SER A 721 2.28 -52.20 5.75
C SER A 721 2.07 -53.29 6.80
N GLY A 722 0.88 -53.87 6.81
CA GLY A 722 0.51 -55.01 7.64
C GLY A 722 0.46 -56.30 6.82
N SER A 723 1.07 -57.37 7.31
CA SER A 723 1.15 -58.64 6.58
C SER A 723 0.73 -59.86 7.42
N LEU A 724 0.35 -60.92 6.71
CA LEU A 724 0.13 -62.26 7.24
C LEU A 724 1.41 -62.93 7.77
N ASP A 725 2.59 -62.33 7.52
CA ASP A 725 3.86 -62.75 8.09
C ASP A 725 4.03 -62.35 9.57
N LYS A 726 3.01 -61.70 10.15
CA LYS A 726 2.93 -61.24 11.54
C LYS A 726 3.82 -60.03 11.83
N THR A 727 4.19 -59.27 10.80
CA THR A 727 4.93 -58.03 10.94
C THR A 727 4.14 -56.82 10.45
N ILE A 728 4.43 -55.68 11.07
CA ILE A 728 4.09 -54.36 10.56
C ILE A 728 5.41 -53.68 10.18
N LYS A 729 5.57 -53.31 8.91
CA LYS A 729 6.75 -52.57 8.43
C LYS A 729 6.42 -51.08 8.27
N VAL A 730 7.37 -50.23 8.64
CA VAL A 730 7.30 -48.78 8.50
C VAL A 730 8.23 -48.35 7.39
N TRP A 731 7.70 -47.57 6.46
CA TRP A 731 8.38 -47.14 5.25
C TRP A 731 8.47 -45.61 5.23
N SER A 732 9.65 -45.10 4.88
CA SER A 732 9.81 -43.69 4.51
C SER A 732 9.29 -43.50 3.10
N LEU A 733 8.46 -42.47 2.87
CA LEU A 733 8.02 -42.08 1.55
C LEU A 733 8.94 -40.95 1.04
N GLY A 734 9.91 -41.29 0.18
CA GLY A 734 10.71 -40.31 -0.55
C GLY A 734 10.02 -39.82 -1.83
N SER A 735 10.67 -38.91 -2.59
CA SER A 735 10.10 -38.41 -3.86
C SER A 735 9.84 -39.51 -4.87
N ASP A 736 10.66 -40.58 -4.91
CA ASP A 736 10.57 -41.64 -5.93
C ASP A 736 10.82 -43.05 -5.37
N VAL A 737 11.24 -43.19 -4.11
CA VAL A 737 11.67 -44.47 -3.51
C VAL A 737 11.11 -44.60 -2.10
N ILE A 738 10.58 -45.78 -1.79
CA ILE A 738 10.21 -46.21 -0.44
C ILE A 738 11.33 -47.04 0.17
N GLN A 739 11.63 -46.77 1.44
CA GLN A 739 12.66 -47.51 2.19
C GLN A 739 12.07 -48.00 3.51
N CYS A 740 12.25 -49.28 3.83
CA CYS A 740 11.84 -49.81 5.14
C CYS A 740 12.79 -49.28 6.21
N ILE A 741 12.26 -48.47 7.14
CA ILE A 741 13.03 -47.90 8.24
C ILE A 741 12.94 -48.79 9.49
N LYS A 742 11.78 -49.43 9.70
CA LYS A 742 11.51 -50.18 10.94
C LYS A 742 10.58 -51.36 10.71
N VAL A 743 10.83 -52.44 11.43
CA VAL A 743 9.99 -53.66 11.43
C VAL A 743 9.51 -53.93 12.84
N HIS A 744 8.21 -54.17 12.99
CA HIS A 744 7.56 -54.52 14.25
C HIS A 744 6.98 -55.93 14.16
N ASP A 745 7.46 -56.86 14.98
CA ASP A 745 6.86 -58.19 15.15
C ASP A 745 5.69 -58.12 16.12
N VAL A 746 4.49 -58.42 15.63
CA VAL A 746 3.23 -58.30 16.38
C VAL A 746 2.64 -59.65 16.79
N LYS A 747 3.37 -60.76 16.57
CA LYS A 747 3.04 -62.16 16.94
C LYS A 747 1.80 -62.79 16.28
N ASP A 748 0.81 -61.98 15.92
CA ASP A 748 -0.41 -62.37 15.23
C ASP A 748 -0.42 -61.88 13.77
N GLN A 749 -1.19 -62.55 12.92
CA GLN A 749 -1.38 -62.14 11.54
C GLN A 749 -2.15 -60.82 11.49
N VAL A 750 -1.73 -59.90 10.62
CA VAL A 750 -2.42 -58.64 10.39
C VAL A 750 -3.36 -58.83 9.21
N HIS A 751 -4.67 -58.64 9.39
CA HIS A 751 -5.65 -58.73 8.30
C HIS A 751 -6.15 -57.36 7.81
N ASN A 752 -6.27 -56.39 8.71
CA ASN A 752 -6.62 -55.00 8.42
C ASN A 752 -5.88 -54.15 9.43
N LEU A 753 -5.26 -53.05 8.99
CA LEU A 753 -4.40 -52.19 9.79
C LEU A 753 -4.89 -50.76 9.70
N VAL A 754 -5.02 -50.11 10.86
CA VAL A 754 -5.26 -48.68 10.96
C VAL A 754 -4.25 -48.08 11.92
N VAL A 755 -3.68 -46.94 11.54
CA VAL A 755 -2.52 -46.39 12.23
C VAL A 755 -2.78 -44.96 12.72
N SER A 756 -2.24 -44.67 13.91
CA SER A 756 -2.14 -43.34 14.48
C SER A 756 -0.69 -43.01 14.84
N LYS A 757 -0.43 -41.78 15.26
CA LYS A 757 0.90 -41.35 15.71
C LYS A 757 1.46 -42.18 16.87
N THR A 758 0.60 -42.75 17.72
CA THR A 758 1.01 -43.40 18.97
C THR A 758 0.75 -44.91 19.02
N ILE A 759 -0.25 -45.39 18.26
CA ILE A 759 -0.69 -46.78 18.28
C ILE A 759 -1.10 -47.27 16.87
N ALA A 760 -0.83 -48.54 16.59
CA ALA A 760 -1.35 -49.27 15.44
C ALA A 760 -2.43 -50.25 15.90
N CYS A 761 -3.61 -50.19 15.28
CA CYS A 761 -4.72 -51.10 15.57
C CYS A 761 -4.90 -52.07 14.40
N PHE A 762 -4.95 -53.37 14.69
CA PHE A 762 -5.14 -54.37 13.65
C PHE A 762 -6.06 -55.53 14.05
N ILE A 763 -6.66 -56.17 13.04
CA ILE A 763 -7.49 -57.36 13.21
C ILE A 763 -6.59 -58.62 13.18
N PRO A 764 -6.52 -59.40 14.29
CA PRO A 764 -5.86 -60.70 14.31
C PRO A 764 -6.74 -61.78 13.66
N HIS A 765 -6.22 -63.00 13.49
CA HIS A 765 -7.01 -64.14 13.02
C HIS A 765 -8.16 -64.53 13.99
N GLY A 766 -8.03 -64.17 15.27
CA GLY A 766 -9.00 -64.47 16.34
C GLY A 766 -10.08 -63.41 16.54
N ALA A 767 -10.74 -63.46 17.70
CA ALA A 767 -11.69 -62.44 18.12
C ALA A 767 -10.97 -61.19 18.67
N GLY A 768 -11.60 -60.03 18.48
CA GLY A 768 -11.12 -58.73 18.95
C GLY A 768 -10.20 -57.99 17.99
N ILE A 769 -9.55 -56.96 18.52
CA ILE A 769 -8.67 -56.03 17.82
C ILE A 769 -7.42 -55.88 18.68
N ARG A 770 -6.24 -55.95 18.09
CA ARG A 770 -5.00 -55.66 18.80
C ARG A 770 -4.60 -54.20 18.61
N GLY A 771 -4.44 -53.48 19.71
CA GLY A 771 -3.78 -52.18 19.75
C GLY A 771 -2.31 -52.37 20.13
N TYR A 772 -1.40 -52.02 19.24
CA TYR A 772 0.04 -52.12 19.39
C TYR A 772 0.65 -50.73 19.49
N SER A 773 1.16 -50.37 20.67
CA SER A 773 1.90 -49.12 20.85
C SER A 773 3.29 -49.25 20.22
N TRP A 774 3.79 -48.17 19.63
CA TRP A 774 5.14 -48.15 19.06
C TRP A 774 6.27 -48.38 20.08
N GLY A 775 5.97 -48.28 21.37
CA GLY A 775 6.84 -48.68 22.49
C GLY A 775 6.89 -50.19 22.77
N GLY A 776 6.13 -51.01 22.05
CA GLY A 776 6.13 -52.48 22.16
C GLY A 776 5.01 -53.07 23.02
N GLU A 777 4.18 -52.24 23.67
CA GLU A 777 3.01 -52.72 24.41
C GLU A 777 1.89 -53.17 23.45
N SER A 778 1.31 -54.35 23.68
CA SER A 778 0.16 -54.85 22.93
C SER A 778 -1.04 -55.08 23.84
N LYS A 779 -2.19 -54.48 23.51
CA LYS A 779 -3.46 -54.65 24.23
C LYS A 779 -4.50 -55.28 23.30
N LEU A 780 -5.24 -56.26 23.81
CA LEU A 780 -6.38 -56.84 23.11
C LEU A 780 -7.66 -56.10 23.51
N LEU A 781 -8.33 -55.51 22.52
CA LEU A 781 -9.59 -54.79 22.65
C LEU A 781 -10.72 -55.65 22.09
N ASN A 782 -11.91 -55.56 22.68
CA ASN A 782 -13.13 -56.18 22.14
C ASN A 782 -13.06 -57.70 21.88
N SER A 783 -12.50 -58.47 22.81
CA SER A 783 -12.28 -59.93 22.67
C SER A 783 -13.54 -60.77 22.42
N ASN A 784 -14.73 -60.21 22.60
CA ASN A 784 -16.00 -60.94 22.54
C ASN A 784 -16.60 -61.02 21.12
N LYS A 785 -16.00 -60.35 20.14
CA LYS A 785 -16.57 -60.19 18.79
C LYS A 785 -15.53 -60.43 17.70
N HIS A 786 -15.96 -60.99 16.58
CA HIS A 786 -15.12 -61.13 15.38
C HIS A 786 -15.31 -59.91 14.49
N VAL A 787 -14.25 -59.13 14.33
CA VAL A 787 -14.22 -57.89 13.56
C VAL A 787 -13.74 -58.17 12.15
N LYS A 788 -14.36 -57.52 11.15
CA LYS A 788 -14.02 -57.69 9.73
C LYS A 788 -13.33 -56.46 9.13
N CYS A 789 -13.76 -55.26 9.50
CA CYS A 789 -13.23 -54.00 9.01
C CYS A 789 -13.05 -52.99 10.15
N LEU A 790 -12.08 -52.08 9.98
CA LEU A 790 -11.71 -51.07 10.95
C LEU A 790 -11.53 -49.71 10.27
N ASN A 791 -11.88 -48.63 10.98
CA ASN A 791 -11.55 -47.26 10.58
C ASN A 791 -11.30 -46.40 11.82
N LEU A 792 -10.40 -45.41 11.73
CA LEU A 792 -9.97 -44.58 12.87
C LEU A 792 -10.22 -43.11 12.58
N VAL A 793 -11.01 -42.45 13.42
CA VAL A 793 -11.29 -41.02 13.30
C VAL A 793 -11.19 -40.38 14.69
N ARG A 794 -10.37 -39.32 14.81
CA ARG A 794 -10.19 -38.53 16.05
C ARG A 794 -9.91 -39.36 17.31
N GLY A 795 -9.13 -40.44 17.19
CA GLY A 795 -8.77 -41.31 18.32
C GLY A 795 -9.82 -42.35 18.71
N LYS A 796 -10.95 -42.41 17.99
CA LYS A 796 -11.99 -43.43 18.15
C LYS A 796 -11.94 -44.42 17.00
N LEU A 797 -12.00 -45.70 17.33
CA LEU A 797 -11.94 -46.80 16.40
C LEU A 797 -13.33 -47.35 16.12
N TYR A 798 -13.72 -47.40 14.85
CA TYR A 798 -15.01 -47.92 14.39
C TYR A 798 -14.82 -49.30 13.79
N CYS A 799 -15.65 -50.25 14.23
CA CYS A 799 -15.49 -51.67 13.98
C CYS A 799 -16.76 -52.24 13.34
N GLY A 800 -16.63 -52.89 12.18
CA GLY A 800 -17.69 -53.71 11.60
C GLY A 800 -17.51 -55.18 11.95
N CYS A 801 -18.53 -55.82 12.54
CA CYS A 801 -18.44 -57.19 13.04
C CYS A 801 -19.16 -58.22 12.15
N HIS A 802 -18.85 -59.50 12.36
CA HIS A 802 -19.49 -60.63 11.67
C HIS A 802 -20.96 -60.87 12.04
N ASP A 803 -21.41 -60.34 13.18
CA ASP A 803 -22.78 -60.48 13.69
C ASP A 803 -23.68 -59.30 13.34
N SER A 804 -23.31 -58.55 12.31
CA SER A 804 -23.91 -57.30 11.86
C SER A 804 -23.78 -56.11 12.82
N SER A 805 -23.08 -56.24 13.95
CA SER A 805 -22.90 -55.10 14.88
C SER A 805 -21.86 -54.11 14.37
N ILE A 806 -22.10 -52.83 14.67
CA ILE A 806 -21.17 -51.72 14.43
C ILE A 806 -20.86 -51.10 15.79
N GLN A 807 -19.57 -51.01 16.10
CA GLN A 807 -19.09 -50.62 17.42
C GLN A 807 -18.08 -49.50 17.31
N GLU A 808 -18.10 -48.60 18.28
CA GLU A 808 -17.13 -47.55 18.48
C GLU A 808 -16.31 -47.90 19.73
N VAL A 809 -14.98 -47.81 19.61
CA VAL A 809 -14.03 -48.10 20.67
C VAL A 809 -13.17 -46.88 20.88
N ASP A 810 -13.25 -46.27 22.05
CA ASP A 810 -12.36 -45.17 22.42
C ASP A 810 -10.98 -45.73 22.80
N LEU A 811 -9.94 -45.34 22.08
CA LEU A 811 -8.59 -45.84 22.30
C LEU A 811 -7.95 -45.32 23.59
N ALA A 812 -8.39 -44.18 24.13
CA ALA A 812 -7.87 -43.62 25.36
C ALA A 812 -8.42 -44.34 26.59
N THR A 813 -9.72 -44.62 26.59
CA THR A 813 -10.43 -45.24 27.73
C THR A 813 -10.60 -46.76 27.58
N GLY A 814 -10.47 -47.30 26.36
CA GLY A 814 -10.77 -48.70 26.05
C GLY A 814 -12.26 -49.04 26.10
N THR A 815 -13.14 -48.03 26.22
CA THR A 815 -14.59 -48.23 26.31
C THR A 815 -15.18 -48.59 24.96
N VAL A 816 -16.16 -49.50 24.95
CA VAL A 816 -16.85 -49.97 23.74
C VAL A 816 -18.30 -49.51 23.78
N SER A 817 -18.73 -48.73 22.80
CA SER A 817 -20.11 -48.32 22.58
C SER A 817 -20.68 -48.97 21.31
N TYR A 818 -22.01 -49.17 21.28
CA TYR A 818 -22.70 -49.77 20.15
C TYR A 818 -23.42 -48.68 19.35
N ILE A 819 -23.09 -48.56 18.07
CA ILE A 819 -23.85 -47.75 17.10
C ILE A 819 -25.00 -48.58 16.56
N HIS A 820 -24.75 -49.87 16.29
CA HIS A 820 -25.77 -50.82 15.88
C HIS A 820 -25.61 -52.17 16.61
N ILE A 821 -26.68 -52.60 17.29
CA ILE A 821 -26.74 -53.89 17.98
C ILE A 821 -27.05 -54.98 16.93
N GLY A 822 -26.11 -55.90 16.77
CA GLY A 822 -26.21 -56.99 15.80
C GLY A 822 -27.27 -58.03 16.19
N SER A 823 -27.91 -58.65 15.20
CA SER A 823 -28.90 -59.71 15.41
C SER A 823 -28.40 -61.05 14.85
N ARG A 824 -28.21 -62.05 15.72
CA ARG A 824 -27.90 -63.42 15.27
C ARG A 824 -29.20 -64.11 14.88
N LYS A 825 -29.54 -64.12 13.58
CA LYS A 825 -30.64 -64.96 13.06
C LYS A 825 -30.24 -66.44 13.18
N LEU A 826 -31.05 -67.24 13.87
CA LEU A 826 -30.74 -68.62 14.31
C LEU A 826 -30.54 -69.65 13.16
N LEU A 827 -30.86 -69.30 11.91
CA LEU A 827 -30.89 -70.23 10.77
C LEU A 827 -30.43 -69.62 9.42
N GLY A 828 -29.75 -68.47 9.43
CA GLY A 828 -29.28 -67.79 8.22
C GLY A 828 -27.75 -67.63 8.17
N LYS A 829 -27.18 -67.43 6.96
CA LYS A 829 -25.79 -67.00 6.80
C LYS A 829 -25.56 -65.72 7.64
N PRO A 830 -24.43 -65.57 8.33
CA PRO A 830 -24.14 -64.38 9.14
C PRO A 830 -24.15 -63.13 8.25
N ASN A 831 -24.88 -62.08 8.66
CA ASN A 831 -24.87 -60.80 7.95
C ASN A 831 -23.63 -60.00 8.38
N ILE A 832 -22.56 -60.11 7.59
CA ILE A 832 -21.24 -59.53 7.91
C ILE A 832 -21.19 -58.09 7.39
N VAL A 833 -20.70 -57.16 8.22
CA VAL A 833 -20.28 -55.83 7.76
C VAL A 833 -18.97 -55.98 6.99
N GLN A 834 -19.02 -55.87 5.66
CA GLN A 834 -17.89 -56.12 4.77
C GLN A 834 -16.91 -54.95 4.72
N SER A 835 -17.45 -53.72 4.65
CA SER A 835 -16.66 -52.49 4.58
C SER A 835 -17.29 -51.39 5.43
N LEU A 836 -16.44 -50.53 5.97
CA LEU A 836 -16.82 -49.41 6.82
C LEU A 836 -15.97 -48.19 6.47
N GLN A 837 -16.62 -47.08 6.14
CA GLN A 837 -15.96 -45.82 5.76
C GLN A 837 -16.61 -44.64 6.47
N ILE A 838 -15.82 -43.63 6.82
CA ILE A 838 -16.29 -42.42 7.49
C ILE A 838 -15.90 -41.23 6.62
N TYR A 839 -16.86 -40.35 6.35
CA TYR A 839 -16.67 -39.12 5.58
C TYR A 839 -17.59 -38.03 6.15
N GLU A 840 -17.07 -36.82 6.40
CA GLU A 840 -17.82 -35.65 6.90
C GLU A 840 -18.89 -35.94 7.98
N GLU A 841 -18.49 -36.56 9.10
CA GLU A 841 -19.40 -36.91 10.22
C GLU A 841 -20.52 -37.92 9.88
N GLN A 842 -20.42 -38.59 8.73
CA GLN A 842 -21.29 -39.70 8.32
C GLN A 842 -20.50 -41.01 8.27
N LEU A 843 -21.12 -42.08 8.76
CA LEU A 843 -20.57 -43.43 8.74
C LEU A 843 -21.32 -44.26 7.70
N PHE A 844 -20.58 -44.85 6.78
CA PHE A 844 -21.10 -45.71 5.73
C PHE A 844 -20.75 -47.16 6.07
N SER A 845 -21.76 -48.03 6.18
CA SER A 845 -21.58 -49.44 6.43
C SER A 845 -22.12 -50.28 5.28
N ALA A 846 -21.27 -51.08 4.65
CA ALA A 846 -21.68 -52.04 3.64
C ALA A 846 -21.83 -53.44 4.28
N SER A 847 -23.00 -54.06 4.12
CA SER A 847 -23.34 -55.37 4.68
C SER A 847 -23.88 -56.31 3.60
N THR A 848 -23.87 -57.61 3.86
CA THR A 848 -24.45 -58.59 2.92
C THR A 848 -25.97 -58.41 2.80
N THR A 849 -26.50 -58.53 1.58
CA THR A 849 -27.85 -58.10 1.15
C THR A 849 -29.05 -58.86 1.76
N LEU A 850 -28.84 -59.63 2.84
CA LEU A 850 -29.88 -60.40 3.55
C LEU A 850 -31.01 -59.53 4.14
N ASP A 851 -30.78 -58.22 4.33
CA ASP A 851 -31.74 -57.27 4.92
C ASP A 851 -32.30 -56.26 3.90
N GLY A 852 -32.16 -56.50 2.59
CA GLY A 852 -32.75 -55.66 1.51
C GLY A 852 -32.02 -54.33 1.22
N ALA A 853 -31.31 -53.77 2.20
CA ALA A 853 -30.37 -52.65 2.01
C ALA A 853 -28.93 -53.16 2.11
N ALA A 854 -28.10 -52.84 1.11
CA ALA A 854 -26.71 -53.28 1.05
C ALA A 854 -25.78 -52.30 1.79
N VAL A 855 -26.07 -51.00 1.71
CA VAL A 855 -25.31 -49.96 2.42
C VAL A 855 -26.26 -49.13 3.28
N LYS A 856 -25.85 -48.85 4.51
CA LYS A 856 -26.55 -47.96 5.44
C LYS A 856 -25.65 -46.78 5.77
N ILE A 857 -26.22 -45.57 5.78
CA ILE A 857 -25.56 -44.33 6.13
C ILE A 857 -26.04 -43.91 7.52
N TRP A 858 -25.13 -43.74 8.45
CA TRP A 858 -25.39 -43.41 9.84
C TRP A 858 -24.86 -42.00 10.15
N SER A 859 -25.62 -41.25 10.93
CA SER A 859 -25.17 -39.97 11.48
C SER A 859 -24.35 -40.22 12.75
N MET A 860 -23.16 -39.63 12.82
CA MET A 860 -22.26 -39.79 13.98
C MET A 860 -22.70 -38.97 15.19
N SER A 861 -23.57 -37.97 15.00
CA SER A 861 -24.04 -37.10 16.10
C SER A 861 -25.13 -37.75 16.94
N ASN A 862 -25.96 -38.59 16.34
CA ASN A 862 -27.14 -39.19 16.97
C ASN A 862 -27.23 -40.72 16.81
N ASN A 863 -26.26 -41.34 16.14
CA ASN A 863 -26.20 -42.78 15.83
C ASN A 863 -27.44 -43.32 15.09
N SER A 864 -28.20 -42.46 14.41
CA SER A 864 -29.38 -42.86 13.62
C SER A 864 -29.02 -43.15 12.16
N VAL A 865 -29.77 -44.05 11.52
CA VAL A 865 -29.69 -44.27 10.07
C VAL A 865 -30.31 -43.07 9.35
N ILE A 866 -29.51 -42.39 8.54
CA ILE A 866 -29.94 -41.29 7.66
C ILE A 866 -30.60 -41.85 6.40
N ALA A 867 -29.96 -42.85 5.80
CA ALA A 867 -30.32 -43.35 4.47
C ALA A 867 -29.84 -44.79 4.25
N SER A 868 -30.42 -45.46 3.24
CA SER A 868 -30.06 -46.82 2.84
C SER A 868 -30.02 -46.98 1.33
N LEU A 869 -28.97 -47.60 0.81
CA LEU A 869 -28.79 -47.92 -0.61
C LEU A 869 -29.10 -49.40 -0.83
N SER A 870 -30.01 -49.70 -1.73
CA SER A 870 -30.42 -51.07 -2.07
C SER A 870 -29.76 -51.49 -3.39
N THR A 871 -28.84 -52.45 -3.33
CA THR A 871 -28.23 -53.09 -4.50
C THR A 871 -28.32 -54.60 -4.39
N ALA A 872 -28.42 -55.27 -5.55
CA ALA A 872 -28.37 -56.73 -5.64
C ALA A 872 -26.92 -57.27 -5.55
N MET A 873 -25.92 -56.40 -5.60
CA MET A 873 -24.50 -56.77 -5.62
C MET A 873 -23.97 -57.12 -4.21
N ASP A 874 -23.14 -58.18 -4.13
CA ASP A 874 -22.39 -58.52 -2.91
C ASP A 874 -21.19 -57.58 -2.76
N ILE A 875 -21.37 -56.51 -1.99
CA ILE A 875 -20.36 -55.46 -1.77
C ILE A 875 -19.23 -55.98 -0.90
N ARG A 876 -17.99 -55.75 -1.31
CA ARG A 876 -16.77 -56.12 -0.56
C ARG A 876 -15.99 -54.92 -0.05
N THR A 877 -15.93 -53.87 -0.86
CA THR A 877 -15.15 -52.67 -0.57
C THR A 877 -15.91 -51.45 -1.05
N MET A 878 -15.61 -50.31 -0.47
CA MET A 878 -16.30 -49.05 -0.72
C MET A 878 -15.30 -47.90 -0.65
N ALA A 879 -15.56 -46.87 -1.46
CA ALA A 879 -14.90 -45.56 -1.43
C ALA A 879 -15.99 -44.49 -1.47
N VAL A 880 -15.87 -43.45 -0.66
CA VAL A 880 -16.82 -42.33 -0.56
C VAL A 880 -16.05 -41.05 -0.89
N SER A 881 -16.61 -40.24 -1.79
CA SER A 881 -16.17 -38.88 -2.13
C SER A 881 -17.20 -37.85 -1.66
N SER A 882 -16.94 -36.56 -1.92
CA SER A 882 -17.88 -35.48 -1.63
C SER A 882 -19.26 -35.72 -2.24
N ASP A 883 -19.30 -36.21 -3.49
CA ASP A 883 -20.53 -36.25 -4.30
C ASP A 883 -20.98 -37.68 -4.63
N LEU A 884 -20.05 -38.64 -4.61
CA LEU A 884 -20.27 -40.01 -5.09
C LEU A 884 -19.92 -41.07 -4.04
N THR A 885 -20.57 -42.22 -4.13
CA THR A 885 -20.25 -43.43 -3.39
C THR A 885 -19.98 -44.56 -4.36
N TYR A 886 -18.79 -45.15 -4.27
CA TYR A 886 -18.32 -46.25 -5.11
C TYR A 886 -18.43 -47.57 -4.34
N LEU A 887 -19.14 -48.54 -4.91
CA LEU A 887 -19.36 -49.85 -4.29
C LEU A 887 -18.73 -50.93 -5.15
N GLY A 888 -17.70 -51.61 -4.65
CA GLY A 888 -17.02 -52.69 -5.37
C GLY A 888 -17.53 -54.05 -4.93
N GLY A 889 -17.92 -54.88 -5.90
CA GLY A 889 -18.52 -56.19 -5.63
C GLY A 889 -17.84 -57.38 -6.30
N ARG A 890 -18.46 -58.55 -6.11
CA ARG A 890 -18.11 -59.79 -6.82
C ARG A 890 -18.55 -59.68 -8.28
N GLY A 891 -17.71 -60.14 -9.21
CA GLY A 891 -17.98 -60.09 -10.66
C GLY A 891 -17.25 -58.97 -11.39
N GLY A 892 -16.37 -58.24 -10.69
CA GLY A 892 -15.55 -57.20 -11.30
C GLY A 892 -16.35 -55.95 -11.65
N VAL A 893 -17.39 -55.67 -10.85
CA VAL A 893 -18.33 -54.57 -11.04
C VAL A 893 -18.15 -53.56 -9.92
N VAL A 894 -18.10 -52.27 -10.27
CA VAL A 894 -18.14 -51.15 -9.35
C VAL A 894 -19.39 -50.32 -9.66
N GLU A 895 -20.32 -50.23 -8.72
CA GLU A 895 -21.50 -49.37 -8.87
C GLU A 895 -21.21 -47.98 -8.30
N ILE A 896 -21.61 -46.95 -9.05
CA ILE A 896 -21.47 -45.54 -8.67
C ILE A 896 -22.83 -45.00 -8.26
N TRP A 897 -22.91 -44.43 -7.08
CA TRP A 897 -24.13 -43.90 -6.49
C TRP A 897 -23.96 -42.42 -6.16
N GLY A 898 -24.99 -41.61 -6.45
CA GLY A 898 -25.00 -40.19 -6.09
C GLY A 898 -25.35 -40.00 -4.63
N ARG A 899 -24.63 -39.13 -3.90
CA ARG A 899 -24.92 -38.85 -2.48
C ARG A 899 -26.19 -38.03 -2.28
N ASP A 900 -26.53 -37.13 -3.19
CA ASP A 900 -27.70 -36.26 -3.07
C ASP A 900 -29.02 -37.01 -3.29
N LYS A 901 -29.12 -37.72 -4.42
CA LYS A 901 -30.34 -38.42 -4.86
C LYS A 901 -30.39 -39.88 -4.41
N LEU A 902 -29.29 -40.42 -3.87
CA LEU A 902 -29.16 -41.82 -3.43
C LEU A 902 -29.58 -42.84 -4.50
N ASN A 903 -29.35 -42.49 -5.77
CA ASN A 903 -29.65 -43.33 -6.92
C ASN A 903 -28.36 -43.84 -7.56
N LYS A 904 -28.48 -44.97 -8.26
CA LYS A 904 -27.39 -45.52 -9.06
C LYS A 904 -27.20 -44.64 -10.29
N ILE A 905 -25.99 -44.10 -10.47
CA ILE A 905 -25.60 -43.22 -11.57
C ILE A 905 -25.00 -44.04 -12.71
N ASP A 906 -24.03 -44.90 -12.41
CA ASP A 906 -23.30 -45.67 -13.41
C ASP A 906 -22.72 -46.98 -12.84
N THR A 907 -22.15 -47.82 -13.70
CA THR A 907 -21.51 -49.10 -13.38
C THR A 907 -20.20 -49.28 -14.16
N LEU A 908 -19.08 -49.33 -13.46
CA LEU A 908 -17.78 -49.64 -14.06
C LEU A 908 -17.56 -51.14 -14.09
N GLN A 909 -17.03 -51.64 -15.20
CA GLN A 909 -16.75 -53.07 -15.38
C GLN A 909 -15.27 -53.30 -15.67
N THR A 910 -14.62 -54.09 -14.82
CA THR A 910 -13.18 -54.40 -14.87
C THR A 910 -12.77 -55.36 -16.02
N GLY A 911 -13.70 -55.72 -16.90
CA GLY A 911 -13.46 -56.55 -18.08
C GLY A 911 -13.29 -58.07 -17.83
N ARG A 912 -13.19 -58.54 -16.58
CA ARG A 912 -13.15 -59.98 -16.23
C ARG A 912 -14.00 -60.29 -15.00
N ILE A 913 -14.45 -61.55 -14.89
CA ILE A 913 -15.15 -62.06 -13.71
C ILE A 913 -14.15 -62.25 -12.57
N CYS A 914 -13.81 -61.16 -11.89
CA CYS A 914 -12.93 -61.13 -10.73
C CYS A 914 -13.65 -60.53 -9.51
N LYS A 915 -12.97 -60.34 -8.39
CA LYS A 915 -13.50 -59.59 -7.24
C LYS A 915 -12.73 -58.31 -7.09
N VAL A 916 -13.42 -57.19 -6.86
CA VAL A 916 -12.76 -55.95 -6.43
C VAL A 916 -12.38 -56.13 -4.96
N ALA A 917 -11.08 -56.21 -4.69
CA ALA A 917 -10.52 -56.55 -3.38
C ALA A 917 -10.30 -55.30 -2.52
N CYS A 918 -9.83 -54.21 -3.12
CA CYS A 918 -9.61 -52.93 -2.46
C CYS A 918 -9.85 -51.76 -3.44
N MET A 919 -10.13 -50.58 -2.89
CA MET A 919 -10.27 -49.35 -3.67
C MET A 919 -9.84 -48.13 -2.86
N THR A 920 -9.37 -47.10 -3.55
CA THR A 920 -9.06 -45.80 -2.96
C THR A 920 -9.34 -44.70 -3.97
N LEU A 921 -9.61 -43.50 -3.47
CA LEU A 921 -9.62 -42.28 -4.25
C LEU A 921 -8.26 -41.58 -4.09
N ASN A 922 -7.92 -40.72 -5.04
CA ASN A 922 -6.82 -39.78 -4.84
C ASN A 922 -7.26 -38.60 -3.96
N GLU A 923 -6.30 -37.77 -3.53
CA GLU A 923 -6.54 -36.57 -2.70
C GLU A 923 -7.54 -35.57 -3.33
N ARG A 924 -7.65 -35.63 -4.66
CA ARG A 924 -8.54 -34.81 -5.46
C ARG A 924 -9.94 -35.40 -5.59
N GLU A 925 -10.11 -36.70 -5.38
CA GLU A 925 -11.36 -37.46 -5.61
C GLU A 925 -11.85 -37.46 -7.08
N ASP A 926 -10.97 -37.20 -8.05
CA ASP A 926 -11.26 -37.40 -9.49
C ASP A 926 -10.78 -38.75 -10.01
N VAL A 927 -9.82 -39.40 -9.35
CA VAL A 927 -9.29 -40.69 -9.78
C VAL A 927 -9.64 -41.77 -8.76
N LEU A 928 -10.43 -42.75 -9.20
CA LEU A 928 -10.69 -43.98 -8.47
C LEU A 928 -9.69 -45.05 -8.89
N VAL A 929 -8.94 -45.60 -7.94
CA VAL A 929 -8.03 -46.72 -8.16
C VAL A 929 -8.58 -47.97 -7.49
N ILE A 930 -8.64 -49.07 -8.24
CA ILE A 930 -9.15 -50.35 -7.78
C ILE A 930 -8.10 -51.45 -7.94
N GLY A 931 -8.10 -52.38 -6.98
CA GLY A 931 -7.29 -53.59 -6.98
C GLY A 931 -8.17 -54.82 -7.00
N THR A 932 -7.81 -55.80 -7.83
CA THR A 932 -8.63 -56.99 -8.05
C THR A 932 -7.97 -58.27 -7.54
N SER A 933 -8.79 -59.29 -7.30
CA SER A 933 -8.35 -60.61 -6.86
C SER A 933 -7.56 -61.39 -7.92
N ASP A 934 -7.60 -61.00 -9.20
CA ASP A 934 -6.77 -61.59 -10.25
C ASP A 934 -5.44 -60.84 -10.44
N GLY A 935 -5.14 -59.87 -9.58
CA GLY A 935 -3.86 -59.17 -9.57
C GLY A 935 -3.80 -57.93 -10.46
N ARG A 936 -4.93 -57.32 -10.83
CA ARG A 936 -4.96 -56.10 -11.66
C ARG A 936 -5.14 -54.84 -10.83
N ILE A 937 -4.56 -53.75 -11.33
CA ILE A 937 -4.77 -52.40 -10.83
C ILE A 937 -5.37 -51.58 -11.96
N GLN A 938 -6.53 -50.96 -11.73
CA GLN A 938 -7.21 -50.10 -12.69
C GLN A 938 -7.48 -48.73 -12.10
N GLY A 939 -7.32 -47.69 -12.92
CA GLY A 939 -7.62 -46.31 -12.57
C GLY A 939 -8.73 -45.75 -13.45
N TRP A 940 -9.70 -45.08 -12.85
CA TRP A 940 -10.83 -44.45 -13.52
C TRP A 940 -10.87 -42.97 -13.17
N GLY A 941 -10.89 -42.10 -14.18
CA GLY A 941 -10.93 -40.63 -14.03
C GLY A 941 -12.34 -40.09 -14.28
N LEU A 942 -12.78 -39.13 -13.46
CA LEU A 942 -14.11 -38.49 -13.49
C LEU A 942 -14.20 -37.23 -14.39
#